data_AF-A0A1V2IDE4-F1
#
_entry.id   AF-A0A1V2IDE4-F1
#
_cell.length_a   1.000
_cell.length_b   1.000
_cell.length_c   1.000
_cell.angle_alpha   90.00
_cell.angle_beta   90.00
_cell.angle_gamma   90.00
#
_symmetry.space_group_name_H-M   'P 1'
#
loop_
_entity.id
_entity.type
_entity.pdbx_description
1 polymer ?
#
loop_
_entity_poly.entity_id
_entity_poly.type
_entity_poly.pdbx_seq_one_letter_code
_entity_poly.pdbx_strand_id
1 'polypeptide(L)'
;MIELDTPLRHLLPAKDAKRLGERPLELVTVADLLEHLPRRYHRRGELTNLADLVEGEASTVHARVVRNESRTARTGRRYAVLTVTDGTAQMTVTYFNPARSPARRLSTGSVAVFSGKVDRFNQRLQMVNPETHPLEDDDGPGDDPDRWARALVPIYPATEQVNSPAIGRCVRVLLDGLGEVADPLPADLRARYRLVDLRKAYELVHQPESKGDVERAHRRLKWDEAMTLQVILARRRHEISAMATIARRPRQDGILPAFDSQLPFALTDGQREVGATIQAELAQPVPMHRLLQGEVGSGKTVVALRAMLTVVDAGGQAALLAPTETLAVQHYRGVRALLGGFGRAGELDETPPATRVALVTGSLGARAKREALAAAADGGAGLVIGTHALLHEGVAFRDLGLVVVDEQHRFGVEQRDALRARATDPPHVLVMTATPIPRTVAMTVFGDLEVSTLTQLPAGRSPIATFVVNAAEHPSWRDRIWGRIRDEVAAGHQAYVVCPRISSVVAGQDDDADEGDRLEPEAGPGGSAPGRGPGSRTGPPAAAAAGRVEEPGFGDGAGSLAGVGVEELLPWLAEGPLAGLRVAALHGRLPADVKDAVMTRFAAGEVDVLVATTVIEVGVDVPNATVIAIMDADRFGVSQLHQLRGRVGRGKAAGVCLLHTEVDGDTPATQRLANVAATTDGAELARLDLGQRREGDVLGASQSGRSRTVRLLELLKDERLILDAREEAGRLVATDPDLASHPALARRVALALDDRPVEYLEKG
;
A
#
# COMPACT_ATOMS: atom_id res chain seq x y z
N MET A 1 -7.82 15.03 39.49
CA MET A 1 -6.59 14.91 38.67
C MET A 1 -7.06 14.50 37.29
N ILE A 2 -6.57 15.13 36.22
CA ILE A 2 -6.99 14.79 34.85
C ILE A 2 -6.20 13.54 34.41
N GLU A 3 -6.91 12.51 33.97
CA GLU A 3 -6.35 11.27 33.41
C GLU A 3 -6.58 11.21 31.89
N LEU A 4 -5.82 10.37 31.19
CA LEU A 4 -5.87 10.28 29.73
C LEU A 4 -7.23 9.80 29.19
N ASP A 5 -7.94 8.96 29.93
CA ASP A 5 -9.27 8.43 29.55
C ASP A 5 -10.43 9.38 29.92
N THR A 6 -10.12 10.50 30.59
CA THR A 6 -11.15 11.44 31.03
C THR A 6 -11.87 12.04 29.81
N PRO A 7 -13.22 11.99 29.72
CA PRO A 7 -13.93 12.57 28.61
C PRO A 7 -13.82 14.11 28.56
N LEU A 8 -13.56 14.67 27.38
CA LEU A 8 -13.34 16.11 27.17
C LEU A 8 -14.52 16.97 27.63
N ARG A 9 -15.75 16.46 27.55
CA ARG A 9 -16.98 17.14 28.01
C ARG A 9 -16.96 17.51 29.50
N HIS A 10 -16.13 16.86 30.31
CA HIS A 10 -16.00 17.14 31.74
C HIS A 10 -14.95 18.22 32.04
N LEU A 11 -14.10 18.55 31.07
CA LEU A 11 -12.92 19.40 31.26
C LEU A 11 -12.98 20.68 30.41
N LEU A 12 -13.62 20.62 29.24
CA LEU A 12 -13.73 21.71 28.28
C LEU A 12 -15.16 22.28 28.26
N PRO A 13 -15.34 23.55 27.84
CA PRO A 13 -16.67 24.11 27.61
C PRO A 13 -17.51 23.23 26.69
N ALA A 14 -18.80 23.05 27.00
CA ALA A 14 -19.69 22.13 26.28
C ALA A 14 -19.71 22.37 24.75
N LYS A 15 -19.56 23.62 24.32
CA LYS A 15 -19.49 24.00 22.91
C LYS A 15 -18.22 23.49 22.23
N ASP A 16 -17.08 23.57 22.90
CA ASP A 16 -15.79 23.17 22.34
C ASP A 16 -15.65 21.64 22.36
N ALA A 17 -16.04 20.99 23.48
CA ALA A 17 -16.09 19.54 23.58
C ALA A 17 -17.00 18.90 22.52
N LYS A 18 -18.19 19.50 22.27
CA LYS A 18 -19.10 19.03 21.24
C LYS A 18 -18.48 19.12 19.84
N ARG A 19 -17.87 20.26 19.49
CA ARG A 19 -17.29 20.47 18.16
C ARG A 19 -16.05 19.61 17.89
N LEU A 20 -15.25 19.35 18.94
CA LEU A 20 -14.10 18.44 18.85
C LEU A 20 -14.55 16.98 18.64
N GLY A 21 -15.65 16.58 19.27
CA GLY A 21 -16.21 15.22 19.15
C GLY A 21 -17.06 14.97 17.89
N GLU A 22 -17.34 16.00 17.08
CA GLU A 22 -18.08 15.85 15.82
C GLU A 22 -17.14 15.45 14.65
N ARG A 23 -17.70 14.81 13.62
CA ARG A 23 -16.96 14.50 12.39
C ARG A 23 -16.48 15.78 11.71
N PRO A 24 -15.26 15.80 11.15
CA PRO A 24 -14.31 14.69 11.00
C PRO A 24 -13.27 14.50 12.13
N LEU A 25 -13.33 15.24 13.23
CA LEU A 25 -12.30 15.19 14.28
C LEU A 25 -12.51 14.02 15.27
N GLU A 26 -13.74 13.77 15.68
CA GLU A 26 -14.11 12.65 16.59
C GLU A 26 -13.25 12.55 17.87
N LEU A 27 -12.80 13.68 18.43
CA LEU A 27 -11.97 13.72 19.64
C LEU A 27 -12.86 13.77 20.88
N VAL A 28 -12.84 12.72 21.72
CA VAL A 28 -13.79 12.56 22.82
C VAL A 28 -13.11 12.50 24.19
N THR A 29 -11.85 12.07 24.26
CA THR A 29 -11.05 11.92 25.48
C THR A 29 -9.82 12.83 25.51
N VAL A 30 -9.18 12.96 26.68
CA VAL A 30 -7.91 13.68 26.83
C VAL A 30 -6.82 13.06 25.95
N ALA A 31 -6.73 11.73 25.90
CA ALA A 31 -5.82 11.00 25.02
C ALA A 31 -6.06 11.38 23.54
N ASP A 32 -7.31 11.39 23.09
CA ASP A 32 -7.63 11.75 21.69
C ASP A 32 -7.09 13.14 21.34
N LEU A 33 -7.29 14.13 22.22
CA LEU A 33 -6.85 15.50 21.96
C LEU A 33 -5.32 15.67 22.03
N LEU A 34 -4.63 14.95 22.93
CA LEU A 34 -3.17 14.96 23.02
C LEU A 34 -2.49 14.11 21.93
N GLU A 35 -3.18 13.13 21.37
CA GLU A 35 -2.70 12.37 20.21
C GLU A 35 -3.11 13.01 18.87
N HIS A 36 -3.86 14.13 18.90
CA HIS A 36 -4.13 14.98 17.75
C HIS A 36 -2.96 15.91 17.49
N LEU A 37 -1.90 15.35 16.91
CA LEU A 37 -0.60 16.02 16.77
C LEU A 37 -0.62 17.21 15.78
N PRO A 38 0.21 18.25 16.01
CA PRO A 38 0.42 19.32 15.04
C PRO A 38 1.02 18.79 13.73
N ARG A 39 0.51 19.29 12.59
CA ARG A 39 1.08 19.01 11.25
C ARG A 39 2.34 19.83 10.97
N ARG A 40 2.42 21.04 11.50
CA ARG A 40 3.51 22.00 11.27
C ARG A 40 3.77 22.84 12.51
N TYR A 41 4.94 23.47 12.55
CA TYR A 41 5.34 24.41 13.60
C TYR A 41 5.86 25.69 12.96
N HIS A 42 5.40 26.85 13.43
CA HIS A 42 5.90 28.16 13.02
C HIS A 42 6.65 28.82 14.18
N ARG A 43 7.70 29.59 13.89
CA ARG A 43 8.33 30.42 14.93
C ARG A 43 7.48 31.64 15.22
N ARG A 44 7.31 31.96 16.51
CA ARG A 44 6.73 33.24 16.91
C ARG A 44 7.62 34.37 16.37
N GLY A 45 7.00 35.34 15.70
CA GLY A 45 7.70 36.49 15.10
C GLY A 45 8.21 36.33 13.66
N GLU A 46 8.33 35.13 13.09
CA GLU A 46 8.62 34.95 11.65
C GLU A 46 7.30 35.10 10.86
N LEU A 47 7.24 36.11 9.99
CA LEU A 47 6.08 36.35 9.13
C LEU A 47 6.06 35.33 7.98
N THR A 48 4.89 34.85 7.59
CA THR A 48 4.74 33.89 6.48
C THR A 48 5.10 34.57 5.16
N ASN A 49 5.97 33.98 4.34
CA ASN A 49 6.24 34.51 3.00
C ASN A 49 4.96 34.50 2.16
N LEU A 50 4.38 35.68 1.93
CA LEU A 50 3.15 35.87 1.18
C LEU A 50 3.34 35.60 -0.32
N ALA A 51 4.58 35.61 -0.82
CA ALA A 51 4.88 35.39 -2.24
C ALA A 51 4.70 33.92 -2.66
N ASP A 52 4.81 32.97 -1.72
CA ASP A 52 4.74 31.53 -1.99
C ASP A 52 3.30 30.98 -1.90
N LEU A 53 2.31 31.84 -1.66
CA LEU A 53 0.92 31.43 -1.51
C LEU A 53 0.29 31.06 -2.87
N VAL A 54 -0.29 29.87 -2.93
CA VAL A 54 -1.00 29.34 -4.11
C VAL A 54 -2.44 29.85 -4.12
N GLU A 55 -2.89 30.36 -5.27
CA GLU A 55 -4.27 30.84 -5.45
C GLU A 55 -5.26 29.67 -5.41
N GLY A 56 -6.36 29.85 -4.69
CA GLY A 56 -7.40 28.83 -4.54
C GLY A 56 -7.21 27.91 -3.33
N GLU A 57 -6.05 27.94 -2.67
CA GLU A 57 -5.76 27.08 -1.50
C GLU A 57 -6.14 27.74 -0.18
N ALA A 58 -6.60 26.92 0.78
CA ALA A 58 -6.78 27.35 2.16
C ALA A 58 -5.40 27.42 2.85
N SER A 59 -4.97 28.63 3.22
CA SER A 59 -3.68 28.87 3.86
C SER A 59 -3.82 29.63 5.17
N THR A 60 -2.89 29.38 6.08
CA THR A 60 -2.74 30.12 7.33
C THR A 60 -1.51 31.01 7.22
N VAL A 61 -1.70 32.31 7.41
CA VAL A 61 -0.72 33.35 7.19
C VAL A 61 -0.51 34.14 8.47
N HIS A 62 0.74 34.23 8.90
CA HIS A 62 1.17 35.09 9.99
C HIS A 62 1.67 36.42 9.40
N ALA A 63 0.91 37.49 9.61
CA ALA A 63 1.20 38.78 8.99
C ALA A 63 0.93 39.95 9.94
N ARG A 64 1.66 41.05 9.72
CA ARG A 64 1.47 42.31 10.44
C ARG A 64 0.45 43.17 9.73
N VAL A 65 -0.48 43.76 10.47
CA VAL A 65 -1.46 44.70 9.94
C VAL A 65 -0.77 46.04 9.68
N VAL A 66 -0.70 46.44 8.41
CA VAL A 66 -0.15 47.73 7.96
C VAL A 66 -1.25 48.79 7.92
N ARG A 67 -2.48 48.38 7.62
CA ARG A 67 -3.61 49.30 7.46
C ARG A 67 -4.91 48.60 7.81
N ASN A 68 -5.81 49.32 8.48
CA ASN A 68 -7.17 48.87 8.77
C ASN A 68 -8.17 49.95 8.36
N GLU A 69 -8.96 49.68 7.32
CA GLU A 69 -9.93 50.63 6.78
C GLU A 69 -11.35 50.10 6.86
N SER A 70 -12.31 50.95 7.24
CA SER A 70 -13.73 50.68 7.01
C SER A 70 -14.18 51.38 5.73
N ARG A 71 -14.73 50.63 4.78
CA ARG A 71 -15.29 51.13 3.53
C ARG A 71 -16.80 50.88 3.46
N THR A 72 -17.49 51.65 2.64
CA THR A 72 -18.93 51.48 2.38
C THR A 72 -19.11 51.07 0.92
N ALA A 73 -19.80 49.96 0.67
CA ALA A 73 -20.10 49.49 -0.67
C ALA A 73 -21.15 50.40 -1.34
N ARG A 74 -21.25 50.34 -2.67
CA ARG A 74 -22.29 51.06 -3.45
C ARG A 74 -23.72 50.72 -2.99
N THR A 75 -23.91 49.56 -2.38
CA THR A 75 -25.18 49.09 -1.80
C THR A 75 -25.46 49.63 -0.39
N GLY A 76 -24.62 50.52 0.15
CA GLY A 76 -24.74 51.11 1.49
C GLY A 76 -24.22 50.23 2.63
N ARG A 77 -23.83 48.97 2.38
CA ARG A 77 -23.27 48.07 3.40
C ARG A 77 -21.81 48.40 3.71
N ARG A 78 -21.46 48.44 5.00
CA ARG A 78 -20.07 48.64 5.46
C ARG A 78 -19.28 47.33 5.45
N TYR A 79 -18.02 47.39 5.05
CA TYR A 79 -17.06 46.28 5.12
C TYR A 79 -15.69 46.81 5.62
N ALA A 80 -14.89 45.95 6.24
CA ALA A 80 -13.53 46.28 6.66
C ALA A 80 -12.51 45.67 5.70
N VAL A 81 -11.42 46.38 5.46
CA VAL A 81 -10.31 45.96 4.61
C VAL A 81 -9.03 46.18 5.40
N LEU A 82 -8.35 45.08 5.74
CA LEU A 82 -7.02 45.08 6.32
C LEU A 82 -6.00 44.91 5.20
N THR A 83 -4.91 45.66 5.25
CA THR A 83 -3.69 45.38 4.47
C THR A 83 -2.68 44.76 5.41
N VAL A 84 -2.25 43.55 5.12
CA VAL A 84 -1.31 42.79 5.94
C VAL A 84 -0.02 42.56 5.16
N THR A 85 1.12 42.50 5.86
CA THR A 85 2.44 42.30 5.26
C THR A 85 3.27 41.29 6.05
N ASP A 86 4.16 40.62 5.33
CA ASP A 86 5.25 39.80 5.86
C ASP A 86 6.60 40.54 5.88
N GLY A 87 6.63 41.81 5.46
CA GLY A 87 7.86 42.60 5.30
C GLY A 87 8.37 42.67 3.85
N THR A 88 7.96 41.75 2.98
CA THR A 88 8.39 41.66 1.56
C THR A 88 7.25 41.85 0.57
N ALA A 89 6.04 41.39 0.90
CA ALA A 89 4.84 41.46 0.08
C ALA A 89 3.64 41.91 0.92
N GLN A 90 2.52 42.20 0.25
CA GLN A 90 1.28 42.64 0.90
C GLN A 90 0.08 41.85 0.40
N MET A 91 -0.84 41.55 1.32
CA MET A 91 -2.09 40.86 1.05
C MET A 91 -3.26 41.65 1.63
N THR A 92 -4.43 41.55 0.99
CA THR A 92 -5.65 42.22 1.45
C THR A 92 -6.57 41.26 2.19
N VAL A 93 -6.96 41.57 3.41
CA VAL A 93 -7.93 40.77 4.17
C VAL A 93 -9.25 41.54 4.29
N THR A 94 -10.32 41.02 3.70
CA THR A 94 -11.60 41.72 3.61
C THR A 94 -12.66 41.07 4.51
N TYR A 95 -13.38 41.88 5.27
CA TYR A 95 -14.50 41.46 6.12
C TYR A 95 -15.81 42.14 5.73
N PHE A 96 -16.79 41.38 5.25
CA PHE A 96 -18.09 41.93 4.85
C PHE A 96 -19.04 42.26 6.01
N ASN A 97 -18.76 41.77 7.21
CA ASN A 97 -19.50 42.13 8.43
C ASN A 97 -18.55 42.72 9.49
N PRO A 98 -18.18 44.01 9.36
CA PRO A 98 -17.15 44.62 10.19
C PRO A 98 -17.59 44.77 11.65
N ALA A 99 -18.89 44.79 11.96
CA ALA A 99 -19.40 44.94 13.32
C ALA A 99 -19.14 43.70 14.19
N ARG A 100 -19.06 42.50 13.57
CA ARG A 100 -18.83 41.22 14.24
C ARG A 100 -17.47 40.58 13.91
N SER A 101 -16.63 41.25 13.11
CA SER A 101 -15.35 40.69 12.68
C SER A 101 -14.21 40.97 13.67
N PRO A 102 -13.15 40.12 13.68
CA PRO A 102 -11.93 40.37 14.44
C PRO A 102 -11.20 41.67 14.06
N ALA A 103 -11.46 42.22 12.86
CA ALA A 103 -10.82 43.44 12.36
C ALA A 103 -11.01 44.66 13.28
N ARG A 104 -12.05 44.73 14.11
CA ARG A 104 -12.24 45.83 15.06
C ARG A 104 -11.20 45.86 16.18
N ARG A 105 -10.59 44.71 16.48
CA ARG A 105 -9.58 44.53 17.54
C ARG A 105 -8.14 44.64 17.03
N LEU A 106 -7.95 44.78 15.72
CA LEU A 106 -6.64 44.85 15.11
C LEU A 106 -6.30 46.30 14.77
N SER A 107 -5.26 46.83 15.38
CA SER A 107 -4.75 48.16 15.09
C SER A 107 -3.60 48.08 14.08
N THR A 108 -3.23 49.22 13.47
CA THR A 108 -2.03 49.27 12.63
C THR A 108 -0.81 48.96 13.49
N GLY A 109 -0.01 47.98 13.08
CA GLY A 109 1.13 47.46 13.83
C GLY A 109 0.86 46.10 14.48
N SER A 110 -0.40 45.77 14.77
CA SER A 110 -0.78 44.50 15.39
C SER A 110 -0.41 43.32 14.49
N VAL A 111 0.08 42.25 15.10
CA VAL A 111 0.36 40.99 14.40
C VAL A 111 -0.81 40.03 14.63
N ALA A 112 -1.19 39.27 13.61
CA ALA A 112 -2.26 38.30 13.73
C ALA A 112 -2.04 37.10 12.80
N VAL A 113 -2.69 36.00 13.14
CA VAL A 113 -2.81 34.83 12.26
C VAL A 113 -4.12 34.94 11.49
N PHE A 114 -4.02 34.90 10.17
CA PHE A 114 -5.14 34.92 9.22
C PHE A 114 -5.25 33.56 8.55
N SER A 115 -6.36 32.86 8.72
CA SER A 115 -6.58 31.54 8.12
C SER A 115 -7.80 31.55 7.22
N GLY A 116 -7.62 31.23 5.94
CA GLY A 116 -8.70 31.22 4.97
C GLY A 116 -8.23 30.89 3.56
N LYS A 117 -9.18 30.82 2.63
CA LYS A 117 -8.89 30.63 1.22
C LYS A 117 -8.16 31.85 0.65
N VAL A 118 -7.01 31.63 0.05
CA VAL A 118 -6.26 32.64 -0.70
C VAL A 118 -6.90 32.80 -2.07
N ASP A 119 -7.25 34.03 -2.40
CA ASP A 119 -7.92 34.41 -3.64
C ASP A 119 -7.17 35.61 -4.25
N ARG A 120 -7.47 35.96 -5.50
CA ARG A 120 -6.78 37.05 -6.21
C ARG A 120 -7.77 38.04 -6.78
N PHE A 121 -7.68 39.29 -6.33
CA PHE A 121 -8.55 40.36 -6.80
C PHE A 121 -7.74 41.59 -7.18
N ASN A 122 -7.97 42.09 -8.40
CA ASN A 122 -7.27 43.25 -8.96
C ASN A 122 -5.73 43.12 -8.86
N GLN A 123 -5.20 41.96 -9.26
CA GLN A 123 -3.78 41.59 -9.22
C GLN A 123 -3.13 41.58 -7.82
N ARG A 124 -3.91 41.59 -6.73
CA ARG A 124 -3.41 41.44 -5.36
C ARG A 124 -3.99 40.20 -4.71
N LEU A 125 -3.15 39.49 -3.94
CA LEU A 125 -3.62 38.40 -3.09
C LEU A 125 -4.59 38.95 -2.05
N GLN A 126 -5.64 38.18 -1.79
CA GLN A 126 -6.62 38.49 -0.77
C GLN A 126 -7.12 37.26 -0.02
N MET A 127 -7.63 37.49 1.19
CA MET A 127 -8.50 36.54 1.89
C MET A 127 -9.81 37.23 2.24
N VAL A 128 -10.92 36.54 2.04
CA VAL A 128 -12.27 37.05 2.32
C VAL A 128 -12.83 36.35 3.55
N ASN A 129 -13.23 37.15 4.54
CA ASN A 129 -13.69 36.72 5.86
C ASN A 129 -12.83 35.59 6.48
N PRO A 130 -11.48 35.68 6.45
CA PRO A 130 -10.67 34.64 7.07
C PRO A 130 -10.96 34.62 8.56
N GLU A 131 -10.74 33.45 9.17
CA GLU A 131 -10.62 33.42 10.61
C GLU A 131 -9.36 34.18 11.01
N THR A 132 -9.48 35.02 12.04
CA THR A 132 -8.35 35.83 12.47
C THR A 132 -8.23 35.82 13.96
N HIS A 133 -7.01 35.53 14.38
CA HIS A 133 -6.60 35.46 15.76
C HIS A 133 -5.53 36.53 15.97
N PRO A 134 -5.89 37.67 16.59
CA PRO A 134 -4.91 38.65 17.04
C PRO A 134 -3.85 37.99 17.91
N LEU A 135 -2.59 38.36 17.72
CA LEU A 135 -1.47 37.86 18.54
C LEU A 135 -1.09 38.86 19.65
N GLU A 136 -1.97 39.81 19.99
CA GLU A 136 -1.78 40.76 21.09
C GLU A 136 -2.74 40.45 22.27
N ASP A 137 -2.12 40.21 23.43
CA ASP A 137 -2.59 40.33 24.83
C ASP A 137 -3.71 39.41 25.38
N ASP A 138 -3.60 38.09 25.23
CA ASP A 138 -4.21 37.16 26.22
C ASP A 138 -3.16 36.27 26.91
N ASP A 139 -1.94 36.21 26.37
CA ASP A 139 -0.73 35.72 27.04
C ASP A 139 0.36 36.75 26.76
N GLY A 140 0.50 37.76 27.62
CA GLY A 140 1.73 38.57 27.65
C GLY A 140 2.96 37.66 27.78
N PRO A 141 4.20 38.19 27.65
CA PRO A 141 5.44 37.41 27.70
C PRO A 141 5.63 36.51 28.96
N GLY A 142 4.68 36.49 29.90
CA GLY A 142 4.84 35.85 31.19
C GLY A 142 6.07 36.44 31.88
N ASP A 143 6.70 35.62 32.73
CA ASP A 143 7.93 36.00 33.42
C ASP A 143 9.19 35.98 32.50
N ASP A 144 9.10 35.46 31.26
CA ASP A 144 10.24 35.32 30.34
C ASP A 144 9.89 35.69 28.88
N PRO A 145 10.10 36.96 28.49
CA PRO A 145 9.84 37.46 27.14
C PRO A 145 10.68 36.80 26.05
N ASP A 146 11.92 36.41 26.36
CA ASP A 146 12.84 35.81 25.40
C ASP A 146 12.41 34.37 25.06
N ARG A 147 11.92 33.62 26.05
CA ARG A 147 11.34 32.29 25.85
C ARG A 147 10.04 32.35 25.05
N TRP A 148 9.16 33.32 25.36
CA TRP A 148 7.91 33.54 24.62
C TRP A 148 8.16 33.88 23.14
N ALA A 149 9.21 34.63 22.83
CA ALA A 149 9.59 35.00 21.47
C ALA A 149 10.21 33.85 20.65
N ARG A 150 10.92 32.92 21.31
CA ARG A 150 11.57 31.77 20.62
C ARG A 150 10.64 30.57 20.42
N ALA A 151 9.55 30.49 21.18
CA ALA A 151 8.64 29.35 21.16
C ALA A 151 8.00 29.11 19.78
N LEU A 152 7.78 27.83 19.47
CA LEU A 152 7.15 27.39 18.24
C LEU A 152 5.63 27.30 18.43
N VAL A 153 4.87 27.84 17.48
CA VAL A 153 3.40 27.75 17.42
C VAL A 153 3.02 26.47 16.65
N PRO A 154 2.36 25.50 17.30
CA PRO A 154 1.85 24.31 16.64
C PRO A 154 0.65 24.63 15.74
N ILE A 155 0.60 24.00 14.57
CA ILE A 155 -0.51 24.06 13.62
C ILE A 155 -1.18 22.69 13.50
N TYR A 156 -2.40 22.59 13.98
CA TYR A 156 -3.19 21.36 14.04
C TYR A 156 -4.02 21.14 12.76
N PRO A 157 -4.32 19.88 12.40
CA PRO A 157 -5.43 19.60 11.50
C PRO A 157 -6.72 20.22 12.05
N ALA A 158 -7.36 21.07 11.24
CA ALA A 158 -8.54 21.85 11.60
C ALA A 158 -9.75 21.48 10.74
N THR A 159 -10.93 21.92 11.14
CA THR A 159 -12.18 21.81 10.40
C THR A 159 -12.83 23.19 10.22
N GLU A 160 -13.89 23.28 9.43
CA GLU A 160 -14.67 24.51 9.30
C GLU A 160 -15.24 25.01 10.64
N GLN A 161 -15.42 24.11 11.61
CA GLN A 161 -16.02 24.42 12.91
C GLN A 161 -15.00 24.66 14.03
N VAL A 162 -13.81 24.06 13.92
CA VAL A 162 -12.74 24.13 14.93
C VAL A 162 -11.40 24.39 14.26
N ASN A 163 -10.80 25.52 14.61
CA ASN A 163 -9.52 25.94 14.07
C ASN A 163 -8.33 25.55 14.95
N SER A 164 -7.13 25.59 14.35
CA SER A 164 -5.89 25.23 15.02
C SER A 164 -5.64 26.00 16.33
N PRO A 165 -5.85 27.33 16.42
CA PRO A 165 -5.69 28.04 17.69
C PRO A 165 -6.69 27.61 18.78
N ALA A 166 -7.94 27.29 18.41
CA ALA A 166 -8.92 26.75 19.36
C ALA A 166 -8.48 25.39 19.91
N ILE A 167 -7.97 24.50 19.04
CA ILE A 167 -7.39 23.21 19.45
C ILE A 167 -6.21 23.44 20.41
N GLY A 168 -5.27 24.32 20.04
CA GLY A 168 -4.11 24.62 20.88
C GLY A 168 -4.47 25.17 22.26
N ARG A 169 -5.53 26.00 22.38
CA ARG A 169 -6.04 26.45 23.68
C ARG A 169 -6.59 25.29 24.52
N CYS A 170 -7.38 24.42 23.90
CA CYS A 170 -7.93 23.25 24.60
C CYS A 170 -6.81 22.33 25.10
N VAL A 171 -5.81 22.05 24.24
CA VAL A 171 -4.62 21.27 24.61
C VAL A 171 -3.88 21.88 25.80
N ARG A 172 -3.70 23.21 25.83
CA ARG A 172 -3.03 23.88 26.96
C ARG A 172 -3.77 23.68 28.27
N VAL A 173 -5.09 23.89 28.28
CA VAL A 173 -5.94 23.67 29.46
C VAL A 173 -5.77 22.24 29.99
N LEU A 174 -5.71 21.26 29.09
CA LEU A 174 -5.50 19.87 29.49
C LEU A 174 -4.10 19.62 30.05
N LEU A 175 -3.04 20.12 29.40
CA LEU A 175 -1.66 19.93 29.85
C LEU A 175 -1.39 20.57 31.23
N ASP A 176 -1.96 21.75 31.49
CA ASP A 176 -1.80 22.45 32.77
C ASP A 176 -2.46 21.68 33.93
N GLY A 177 -3.57 20.99 33.66
CA GLY A 177 -4.29 20.16 34.63
C GLY A 177 -3.90 18.68 34.63
N LEU A 178 -3.01 18.25 33.73
CA LEU A 178 -2.63 16.84 33.56
C LEU A 178 -1.82 16.36 34.78
N GLY A 179 -2.25 15.25 35.36
CA GLY A 179 -1.57 14.59 36.47
C GLY A 179 -0.29 13.88 36.06
N GLU A 180 0.21 13.01 36.94
CA GLU A 180 1.23 12.03 36.53
C GLU A 180 0.63 11.08 35.49
N VAL A 181 1.34 10.87 34.39
CA VAL A 181 0.94 9.95 33.33
C VAL A 181 1.79 8.70 33.47
N ALA A 182 1.13 7.54 33.61
CA ALA A 182 1.83 6.26 33.62
C ALA A 182 2.52 6.04 32.26
N ASP A 183 3.83 5.84 32.28
CA ASP A 183 4.61 5.68 31.06
C ASP A 183 4.52 4.23 30.55
N PRO A 184 4.05 4.01 29.31
CA PRO A 184 3.99 2.66 28.73
C PRO A 184 5.38 2.11 28.38
N LEU A 185 6.42 2.94 28.27
CA LEU A 185 7.78 2.46 28.03
C LEU A 185 8.51 2.18 29.36
N PRO A 186 9.11 0.98 29.51
CA PRO A 186 9.93 0.65 30.67
C PRO A 186 11.02 1.71 30.95
N ALA A 187 11.28 1.99 32.23
CA ALA A 187 12.20 3.06 32.63
C ALA A 187 13.65 2.80 32.17
N ASP A 188 14.08 1.54 32.16
CA ASP A 188 15.39 1.11 31.66
C ASP A 188 15.52 1.34 30.15
N LEU A 189 14.45 1.07 29.38
CA LEU A 189 14.40 1.30 27.94
C LEU A 189 14.52 2.81 27.66
N ARG A 190 13.75 3.63 28.37
CA ARG A 190 13.84 5.10 28.25
C ARG A 190 15.24 5.61 28.56
N ALA A 191 15.89 5.09 29.60
CA ALA A 191 17.26 5.46 29.95
C ALA A 191 18.27 5.09 28.85
N ARG A 192 18.21 3.86 28.33
CA ARG A 192 19.12 3.36 27.27
C ARG A 192 19.01 4.15 25.98
N TYR A 193 17.78 4.46 25.55
CA TYR A 193 17.53 5.19 24.31
C TYR A 193 17.44 6.71 24.48
N ARG A 194 17.65 7.23 25.71
CA ARG A 194 17.59 8.65 26.08
C ARG A 194 16.25 9.30 25.70
N LEU A 195 15.17 8.61 26.01
CA LEU A 195 13.80 9.03 25.71
C LEU A 195 13.22 9.80 26.90
N VAL A 196 12.50 10.89 26.62
CA VAL A 196 11.72 11.62 27.63
C VAL A 196 10.54 10.78 28.11
N ASP A 197 9.94 11.09 29.26
CA ASP A 197 8.70 10.44 29.67
C ASP A 197 7.50 10.88 28.79
N LEU A 198 6.42 10.10 28.83
CA LEU A 198 5.23 10.31 27.99
C LEU A 198 4.57 11.69 28.22
N ARG A 199 4.41 12.11 29.48
CA ARG A 199 3.87 13.45 29.79
C ARG A 199 4.75 14.51 29.15
N LYS A 200 6.06 14.40 29.32
CA LYS A 200 7.01 15.37 28.74
C LYS A 200 6.98 15.35 27.21
N ALA A 201 6.75 14.19 26.59
CA ALA A 201 6.58 14.10 25.15
C ALA A 201 5.35 14.91 24.67
N TYR A 202 4.21 14.78 25.34
CA TYR A 202 3.03 15.59 25.03
C TYR A 202 3.27 17.09 25.23
N GLU A 203 3.96 17.48 26.30
CA GLU A 203 4.35 18.88 26.50
C GLU A 203 5.25 19.39 25.35
N LEU A 204 6.29 18.64 24.98
CA LEU A 204 7.26 19.07 23.96
C LEU A 204 6.67 19.06 22.54
N VAL A 205 5.70 18.19 22.23
CA VAL A 205 5.04 18.17 20.92
C VAL A 205 4.02 19.30 20.79
N HIS A 206 3.31 19.66 21.86
CA HIS A 206 2.27 20.69 21.79
C HIS A 206 2.74 22.09 22.21
N GLN A 207 3.77 22.19 23.04
CA GLN A 207 4.36 23.45 23.51
C GLN A 207 5.90 23.46 23.33
N PRO A 208 6.42 23.25 22.11
CA PRO A 208 7.86 23.25 21.86
C PRO A 208 8.49 24.64 21.96
N GLU A 209 9.69 24.71 22.53
CA GLU A 209 10.51 25.93 22.53
C GLU A 209 11.51 25.94 21.37
N SER A 210 11.83 24.76 20.84
CA SER A 210 12.81 24.58 19.78
C SER A 210 12.43 23.42 18.86
N LYS A 211 13.03 23.38 17.67
CA LYS A 211 12.90 22.22 16.76
C LYS A 211 13.43 20.93 17.41
N GLY A 212 14.47 21.03 18.24
CA GLY A 212 15.01 19.90 18.98
C GLY A 212 14.02 19.33 20.01
N ASP A 213 13.09 20.13 20.53
CA ASP A 213 12.02 19.62 21.41
C ASP A 213 11.03 18.78 20.63
N VAL A 214 10.61 19.26 19.46
CA VAL A 214 9.74 18.54 18.53
C VAL A 214 10.38 17.22 18.13
N GLU A 215 11.67 17.21 17.78
CA GLU A 215 12.40 16.00 17.41
C GLU A 215 12.44 14.98 18.55
N ARG A 216 12.71 15.42 19.80
CA ARG A 216 12.70 14.53 20.97
C ARG A 216 11.31 13.97 21.25
N ALA A 217 10.27 14.81 21.15
CA ALA A 217 8.89 14.41 21.33
C ALA A 217 8.44 13.41 20.27
N HIS A 218 8.68 13.71 19.00
CA HIS A 218 8.37 12.81 17.90
C HIS A 218 9.11 11.49 18.03
N ARG A 219 10.42 11.51 18.33
CA ARG A 219 11.18 10.29 18.56
C ARG A 219 10.56 9.44 19.67
N ARG A 220 10.17 10.06 20.79
CA ARG A 220 9.52 9.36 21.90
C ARG A 220 8.16 8.77 21.51
N LEU A 221 7.32 9.49 20.77
CA LEU A 221 6.00 9.01 20.32
C LEU A 221 6.12 7.93 19.23
N LYS A 222 7.10 8.03 18.32
CA LYS A 222 7.43 6.96 17.36
C LYS A 222 7.83 5.66 18.09
N TRP A 223 8.58 5.78 19.20
CA TRP A 223 8.91 4.65 20.06
C TRP A 223 7.66 4.01 20.71
N ASP A 224 6.64 4.79 21.10
CA ASP A 224 5.38 4.22 21.59
C ASP A 224 4.66 3.41 20.53
N GLU A 225 4.51 3.98 19.33
CA GLU A 225 3.87 3.27 18.22
C GLU A 225 4.63 1.99 17.86
N ALA A 226 5.95 2.09 17.69
CA ALA A 226 6.79 0.95 17.35
C ALA A 226 6.78 -0.13 18.44
N MET A 227 6.93 0.23 19.72
CA MET A 227 6.91 -0.75 20.82
C MET A 227 5.54 -1.40 20.97
N THR A 228 4.46 -0.63 20.89
CA THR A 228 3.09 -1.17 20.97
C THR A 228 2.87 -2.21 19.87
N LEU A 229 3.22 -1.87 18.62
CA LEU A 229 3.08 -2.77 17.48
C LEU A 229 3.99 -4.00 17.61
N GLN A 230 5.26 -3.81 17.97
CA GLN A 230 6.22 -4.92 18.08
C GLN A 230 5.93 -5.85 19.25
N VAL A 231 5.35 -5.35 20.35
CA VAL A 231 4.90 -6.19 21.48
C VAL A 231 3.70 -7.05 21.08
N ILE A 232 2.71 -6.49 20.37
CA ILE A 232 1.59 -7.27 19.82
C ILE A 232 2.12 -8.43 18.96
N LEU A 233 3.05 -8.13 18.06
CA LEU A 233 3.64 -9.12 17.16
C LEU A 233 4.52 -10.13 17.91
N ALA A 234 5.27 -9.70 18.93
CA ALA A 234 6.09 -10.57 19.76
C ALA A 234 5.24 -11.53 20.60
N ARG A 235 4.12 -11.08 21.18
CA ARG A 235 3.15 -11.94 21.90
C ARG A 235 2.60 -13.02 20.99
N ARG A 236 2.20 -12.67 19.76
CA ARG A 236 1.78 -13.67 18.76
C ARG A 236 2.87 -14.69 18.45
N ARG A 237 4.11 -14.25 18.22
CA ARG A 237 5.24 -15.18 18.00
C ARG A 237 5.47 -16.09 19.21
N HIS A 238 5.29 -15.57 20.42
CA HIS A 238 5.40 -16.35 21.66
C HIS A 238 4.28 -17.39 21.78
N GLU A 239 3.03 -17.00 21.52
CA GLU A 239 1.87 -17.90 21.48
C GLU A 239 2.07 -19.04 20.47
N ILE A 240 2.53 -18.70 19.26
CA ILE A 240 2.89 -19.68 18.23
C ILE A 240 4.02 -20.60 18.71
N SER A 241 5.04 -20.04 19.36
CA SER A 241 6.18 -20.81 19.86
C SER A 241 5.80 -21.75 21.02
N ALA A 242 4.70 -21.46 21.71
CA ALA A 242 4.13 -22.29 22.76
C ALA A 242 3.22 -23.41 22.20
N MET A 243 2.82 -23.33 20.92
CA MET A 243 2.07 -24.41 20.26
C MET A 243 2.98 -25.61 19.99
N ALA A 244 2.41 -26.80 20.17
CA ALA A 244 3.06 -28.04 19.75
C ALA A 244 2.59 -28.43 18.34
N THR A 245 3.49 -29.00 17.54
CA THR A 245 3.16 -29.65 16.27
C THR A 245 4.00 -30.89 16.03
N ILE A 246 3.65 -31.65 14.99
CA ILE A 246 4.39 -32.83 14.56
C ILE A 246 5.65 -32.40 13.81
N ALA A 247 6.82 -32.68 14.41
CA ALA A 247 8.11 -32.44 13.80
C ALA A 247 8.31 -33.25 12.49
N ARG A 248 8.55 -32.57 11.37
CA ARG A 248 8.74 -33.13 10.03
C ARG A 248 10.23 -33.24 9.70
N ARG A 249 10.84 -34.37 10.08
CA ARG A 249 12.27 -34.61 9.90
C ARG A 249 12.59 -35.09 8.48
N PRO A 250 13.63 -34.56 7.82
CA PRO A 250 14.08 -35.06 6.52
C PRO A 250 14.44 -36.54 6.57
N ARG A 251 14.09 -37.27 5.51
CA ARG A 251 14.42 -38.68 5.32
C ARG A 251 15.41 -38.86 4.19
N GLN A 252 16.40 -39.74 4.39
CA GLN A 252 17.40 -40.08 3.36
C GLN A 252 16.84 -41.00 2.27
N ASP A 253 15.80 -41.78 2.61
CA ASP A 253 15.10 -42.72 1.74
C ASP A 253 13.78 -42.15 1.17
N GLY A 254 13.60 -40.82 1.26
CA GLY A 254 12.40 -40.12 0.81
C GLY A 254 12.39 -39.73 -0.67
N ILE A 255 11.31 -39.08 -1.08
CA ILE A 255 11.14 -38.47 -2.41
C ILE A 255 12.10 -37.30 -2.58
N LEU A 256 12.34 -36.49 -1.55
CA LEU A 256 13.16 -35.28 -1.66
C LEU A 256 14.61 -35.55 -2.11
N PRO A 257 15.38 -36.48 -1.52
CA PRO A 257 16.73 -36.78 -2.01
C PRO A 257 16.76 -37.29 -3.46
N ALA A 258 15.78 -38.11 -3.84
CA ALA A 258 15.66 -38.61 -5.21
C ALA A 258 15.34 -37.48 -6.20
N PHE A 259 14.42 -36.59 -5.83
CA PHE A 259 14.08 -35.39 -6.57
C PHE A 259 15.28 -34.44 -6.74
N ASP A 260 16.01 -34.13 -5.65
CA ASP A 260 17.16 -33.23 -5.69
C ASP A 260 18.26 -33.76 -6.63
N SER A 261 18.42 -35.08 -6.74
CA SER A 261 19.40 -35.71 -7.66
C SER A 261 19.01 -35.64 -9.15
N GLN A 262 17.72 -35.44 -9.46
CA GLN A 262 17.19 -35.37 -10.82
C GLN A 262 16.83 -33.96 -11.27
N LEU A 263 17.12 -32.95 -10.44
CA LEU A 263 16.87 -31.57 -10.79
C LEU A 263 17.63 -31.18 -12.08
N PRO A 264 16.94 -30.59 -13.08
CA PRO A 264 17.58 -30.23 -14.36
C PRO A 264 18.49 -29.00 -14.25
N PHE A 265 18.62 -28.41 -13.06
CA PHE A 265 19.43 -27.23 -12.78
C PHE A 265 20.05 -27.32 -11.39
N ALA A 266 21.17 -26.63 -11.19
CA ALA A 266 21.78 -26.48 -9.88
C ALA A 266 21.04 -25.41 -9.05
N LEU A 267 20.76 -25.72 -7.79
CA LEU A 267 20.23 -24.73 -6.84
C LEU A 267 21.25 -23.62 -6.59
N THR A 268 20.79 -22.39 -6.43
CA THR A 268 21.64 -21.26 -5.99
C THR A 268 22.04 -21.41 -4.53
N ASP A 269 23.11 -20.73 -4.10
CA ASP A 269 23.53 -20.79 -2.69
C ASP A 269 22.43 -20.28 -1.75
N GLY A 270 21.73 -19.21 -2.15
CA GLY A 270 20.58 -18.70 -1.41
C GLY A 270 19.42 -19.70 -1.31
N GLN A 271 19.14 -20.46 -2.38
CA GLN A 271 18.11 -21.53 -2.34
C GLN A 271 18.52 -22.68 -1.41
N ARG A 272 19.82 -23.01 -1.35
CA ARG A 272 20.33 -24.05 -0.44
C ARG A 272 20.27 -23.59 1.02
N GLU A 273 20.73 -22.38 1.30
CA GLU A 273 20.71 -21.78 2.65
C GLU A 273 19.28 -21.67 3.19
N VAL A 274 18.39 -21.04 2.43
CA VAL A 274 16.98 -20.88 2.82
C VAL A 274 16.28 -22.24 2.93
N GLY A 275 16.58 -23.18 2.03
CA GLY A 275 16.06 -24.55 2.09
C GLY A 275 16.50 -25.28 3.36
N ALA A 276 17.76 -25.14 3.76
CA ALA A 276 18.30 -25.74 4.99
C ALA A 276 17.64 -25.13 6.24
N THR A 277 17.43 -23.81 6.27
CA THR A 277 16.71 -23.14 7.36
C THR A 277 15.27 -23.67 7.48
N ILE A 278 14.53 -23.74 6.38
CA ILE A 278 13.16 -24.26 6.37
C ILE A 278 13.13 -25.72 6.86
N GLN A 279 14.05 -26.57 6.39
CA GLN A 279 14.12 -27.96 6.85
C GLN A 279 14.44 -28.09 8.35
N ALA A 280 15.34 -27.25 8.86
CA ALA A 280 15.68 -27.23 10.27
C ALA A 280 14.49 -26.81 11.15
N GLU A 281 13.66 -25.88 10.68
CA GLU A 281 12.45 -25.44 11.39
C GLU A 281 11.31 -26.44 11.28
N LEU A 282 11.10 -27.05 10.10
CA LEU A 282 10.15 -28.16 9.94
C LEU A 282 10.45 -29.33 10.88
N ALA A 283 11.72 -29.57 11.21
CA ALA A 283 12.14 -30.63 12.11
C ALA A 283 11.90 -30.34 13.61
N GLN A 284 11.41 -29.14 13.96
CA GLN A 284 11.12 -28.75 15.34
C GLN A 284 9.68 -29.13 15.74
N PRO A 285 9.41 -29.37 17.03
CA PRO A 285 8.06 -29.66 17.54
C PRO A 285 7.20 -28.40 17.70
N VAL A 286 7.53 -27.31 17.01
CA VAL A 286 6.87 -25.99 17.06
C VAL A 286 6.51 -25.57 15.64
N PRO A 287 5.31 -25.01 15.39
CA PRO A 287 4.92 -24.56 14.05
C PRO A 287 5.90 -23.54 13.47
N MET A 288 6.28 -23.76 12.21
CA MET A 288 7.14 -22.83 11.47
C MET A 288 6.25 -21.74 10.87
N HIS A 289 6.61 -20.47 11.03
CA HIS A 289 5.88 -19.33 10.48
C HIS A 289 6.86 -18.45 9.71
N ARG A 290 6.96 -18.65 8.38
CA ARG A 290 8.00 -18.01 7.57
C ARG A 290 7.46 -17.33 6.32
N LEU A 291 8.02 -16.17 5.99
CA LEU A 291 7.84 -15.44 4.75
C LEU A 291 9.07 -15.62 3.85
N LEU A 292 8.90 -16.30 2.73
CA LEU A 292 9.87 -16.45 1.66
C LEU A 292 9.68 -15.34 0.62
N GLN A 293 10.58 -14.37 0.66
CA GLN A 293 10.62 -13.28 -0.30
C GLN A 293 11.65 -13.56 -1.39
N GLY A 294 11.40 -13.09 -2.60
CA GLY A 294 12.40 -13.07 -3.64
C GLY A 294 11.80 -12.58 -4.94
N GLU A 295 12.66 -12.17 -5.88
CA GLU A 295 12.21 -11.67 -7.17
C GLU A 295 11.43 -12.74 -7.98
N VAL A 296 10.63 -12.29 -8.94
CA VAL A 296 9.99 -13.19 -9.92
C VAL A 296 11.08 -14.01 -10.61
N GLY A 297 11.00 -15.33 -10.52
CA GLY A 297 11.99 -16.25 -11.12
C GLY A 297 13.18 -16.61 -10.21
N SER A 298 13.24 -16.15 -8.95
CA SER A 298 14.29 -16.55 -7.99
C SER A 298 14.20 -18.02 -7.52
N GLY A 299 13.22 -18.78 -8.00
CA GLY A 299 13.01 -20.19 -7.63
C GLY A 299 12.27 -20.42 -6.31
N LYS A 300 11.41 -19.48 -5.86
CA LYS A 300 10.57 -19.68 -4.67
C LYS A 300 9.79 -21.00 -4.70
N THR A 301 9.21 -21.35 -5.84
CA THR A 301 8.45 -22.59 -6.03
C THR A 301 9.29 -23.84 -5.79
N VAL A 302 10.57 -23.88 -6.18
CA VAL A 302 11.41 -25.05 -5.91
C VAL A 302 11.76 -25.16 -4.43
N VAL A 303 12.00 -24.03 -3.74
CA VAL A 303 12.23 -24.02 -2.29
C VAL A 303 10.98 -24.51 -1.54
N ALA A 304 9.79 -24.03 -1.92
CA ALA A 304 8.53 -24.48 -1.33
C ALA A 304 8.25 -25.95 -1.63
N LEU A 305 8.46 -26.42 -2.87
CA LEU A 305 8.27 -27.84 -3.22
C LEU A 305 9.17 -28.74 -2.38
N ARG A 306 10.44 -28.38 -2.17
CA ARG A 306 11.36 -29.15 -1.31
C ARG A 306 10.87 -29.22 0.15
N ALA A 307 10.29 -28.12 0.66
CA ALA A 307 9.66 -28.10 1.98
C ALA A 307 8.42 -29.03 2.03
N MET A 308 7.56 -28.98 1.01
CA MET A 308 6.40 -29.86 0.90
C MET A 308 6.81 -31.34 0.83
N LEU A 309 7.84 -31.69 0.05
CA LEU A 309 8.37 -33.05 -0.02
C LEU A 309 8.94 -33.52 1.32
N THR A 310 9.57 -32.64 2.10
CA THR A 310 10.04 -32.97 3.46
C THR A 310 8.87 -33.42 4.36
N VAL A 311 7.72 -32.74 4.26
CA VAL A 311 6.50 -33.12 5.01
C VAL A 311 5.91 -34.44 4.50
N VAL A 312 5.86 -34.63 3.18
CA VAL A 312 5.39 -35.88 2.56
C VAL A 312 6.25 -37.07 2.98
N ASP A 313 7.58 -36.92 2.96
CA ASP A 313 8.53 -37.94 3.39
C ASP A 313 8.34 -38.28 4.87
N ALA A 314 7.99 -37.30 5.70
CA ALA A 314 7.64 -37.49 7.11
C ALA A 314 6.24 -38.09 7.34
N GLY A 315 5.52 -38.47 6.27
CA GLY A 315 4.20 -39.10 6.33
C GLY A 315 3.01 -38.14 6.44
N GLY A 316 3.25 -36.83 6.33
CA GLY A 316 2.20 -35.81 6.32
C GLY A 316 1.75 -35.42 4.90
N GLN A 317 0.84 -34.45 4.84
CA GLN A 317 0.35 -33.83 3.63
C GLN A 317 0.74 -32.35 3.61
N ALA A 318 0.95 -31.82 2.41
CA ALA A 318 1.20 -30.39 2.22
C ALA A 318 0.20 -29.79 1.22
N ALA A 319 -0.30 -28.60 1.55
CA ALA A 319 -1.20 -27.83 0.71
C ALA A 319 -0.50 -26.59 0.14
N LEU A 320 -0.71 -26.29 -1.14
CA LEU A 320 -0.31 -25.03 -1.76
C LEU A 320 -1.55 -24.25 -2.18
N LEU A 321 -1.71 -23.05 -1.62
CA LEU A 321 -2.77 -22.12 -1.96
C LEU A 321 -2.25 -21.10 -2.96
N ALA A 322 -2.90 -21.10 -4.12
CA ALA A 322 -2.66 -20.14 -5.19
C ALA A 322 -3.80 -19.12 -5.23
N PRO A 323 -3.53 -17.88 -5.67
CA PRO A 323 -4.49 -16.79 -5.57
C PRO A 323 -5.63 -16.87 -6.57
N THR A 324 -5.39 -17.52 -7.70
CA THR A 324 -6.34 -17.66 -8.80
C THR A 324 -6.31 -19.08 -9.32
N GLU A 325 -7.39 -19.49 -9.98
CA GLU A 325 -7.47 -20.83 -10.57
C GLU A 325 -6.39 -21.07 -11.61
N THR A 326 -6.07 -20.05 -12.42
CA THR A 326 -5.00 -20.12 -13.41
C THR A 326 -3.65 -20.40 -12.75
N LEU A 327 -3.32 -19.75 -11.63
CA LEU A 327 -2.09 -20.06 -10.89
C LEU A 327 -2.12 -21.44 -10.23
N ALA A 328 -3.27 -21.86 -9.69
CA ALA A 328 -3.39 -23.20 -9.11
C ALA A 328 -3.11 -24.28 -10.16
N VAL A 329 -3.70 -24.16 -11.35
CA VAL A 329 -3.45 -25.05 -12.50
C VAL A 329 -1.99 -25.00 -12.95
N GLN A 330 -1.39 -23.80 -12.96
CA GLN A 330 0.01 -23.61 -13.33
C GLN A 330 0.95 -24.31 -12.35
N HIS A 331 0.78 -24.08 -11.04
CA HIS A 331 1.55 -24.76 -10.00
C HIS A 331 1.37 -26.27 -10.09
N TYR A 332 0.14 -26.75 -10.30
CA TYR A 332 -0.13 -28.17 -10.48
C TYR A 332 0.65 -28.78 -11.65
N ARG A 333 0.59 -28.16 -12.84
CA ARG A 333 1.33 -28.64 -14.02
C ARG A 333 2.83 -28.56 -13.82
N GLY A 334 3.33 -27.44 -13.28
CA GLY A 334 4.76 -27.23 -13.04
C GLY A 334 5.35 -28.21 -12.02
N VAL A 335 4.65 -28.42 -10.89
CA VAL A 335 5.06 -29.37 -9.86
C VAL A 335 5.04 -30.80 -10.41
N ARG A 336 3.98 -31.21 -11.13
CA ARG A 336 3.94 -32.55 -11.75
C ARG A 336 5.04 -32.76 -12.78
N ALA A 337 5.36 -31.73 -13.58
CA ALA A 337 6.44 -31.80 -14.56
C ALA A 337 7.82 -31.93 -13.88
N LEU A 338 8.07 -31.16 -12.82
CA LEU A 338 9.32 -31.22 -12.06
C LEU A 338 9.49 -32.55 -11.30
N LEU A 339 8.41 -33.10 -10.72
CA LEU A 339 8.45 -34.37 -10.00
C LEU A 339 8.55 -35.58 -10.94
N GLY A 340 8.15 -35.46 -12.21
CA GLY A 340 8.12 -36.59 -13.13
C GLY A 340 7.33 -37.78 -12.57
N GLY A 341 7.91 -38.98 -12.61
CA GLY A 341 7.30 -40.20 -12.06
C GLY A 341 7.09 -40.18 -10.54
N PHE A 342 7.84 -39.35 -9.79
CA PHE A 342 7.66 -39.22 -8.34
C PHE A 342 6.33 -38.54 -7.96
N GLY A 343 5.72 -37.76 -8.86
CA GLY A 343 4.45 -37.05 -8.63
C GLY A 343 3.22 -37.81 -9.15
N ARG A 344 3.37 -39.09 -9.49
CA ARG A 344 2.39 -39.91 -10.21
C ARG A 344 1.99 -41.18 -9.45
N ALA A 345 2.01 -41.16 -8.11
CA ALA A 345 1.67 -42.34 -7.31
C ALA A 345 0.29 -42.92 -7.70
N GLY A 346 0.26 -44.22 -7.99
CA GLY A 346 -0.92 -44.94 -8.45
C GLY A 346 -1.22 -44.81 -9.95
N GLU A 347 -0.32 -44.24 -10.74
CA GLU A 347 -0.37 -44.23 -12.21
C GLU A 347 0.67 -45.19 -12.81
N LEU A 348 0.54 -45.55 -14.09
CA LEU A 348 1.42 -46.53 -14.75
C LEU A 348 2.89 -46.09 -14.83
N ASP A 349 3.15 -44.79 -14.91
CA ASP A 349 4.50 -44.20 -15.04
C ASP A 349 5.08 -43.75 -13.68
N GLU A 350 4.67 -44.39 -12.57
CA GLU A 350 5.18 -44.03 -11.24
C GLU A 350 6.65 -44.44 -11.04
N THR A 351 7.38 -43.61 -10.30
CA THR A 351 8.76 -43.91 -9.86
C THR A 351 8.79 -43.92 -8.33
N PRO A 352 8.80 -45.09 -7.67
CA PRO A 352 8.88 -45.15 -6.21
C PRO A 352 10.22 -44.63 -5.66
N PRO A 353 10.25 -43.91 -4.52
CA PRO A 353 9.10 -43.47 -3.73
C PRO A 353 8.31 -42.36 -4.46
N ALA A 354 6.98 -42.45 -4.46
CA ALA A 354 6.11 -41.51 -5.19
C ALA A 354 4.99 -40.95 -4.30
N THR A 355 4.49 -39.77 -4.66
CA THR A 355 3.33 -39.12 -4.05
C THR A 355 2.32 -38.70 -5.12
N ARG A 356 1.04 -38.64 -4.75
CA ARG A 356 -0.02 -38.13 -5.63
C ARG A 356 -0.15 -36.62 -5.42
N VAL A 357 -0.21 -35.89 -6.54
CA VAL A 357 -0.52 -34.46 -6.58
C VAL A 357 -1.99 -34.28 -6.99
N ALA A 358 -2.79 -33.64 -6.14
CA ALA A 358 -4.20 -33.32 -6.40
C ALA A 358 -4.39 -31.83 -6.70
N LEU A 359 -5.33 -31.49 -7.57
CA LEU A 359 -5.76 -30.12 -7.86
C LEU A 359 -7.18 -29.91 -7.30
N VAL A 360 -7.41 -28.79 -6.61
CA VAL A 360 -8.73 -28.40 -6.08
C VAL A 360 -9.02 -26.93 -6.44
N THR A 361 -9.85 -26.71 -7.46
CA THR A 361 -10.35 -25.38 -7.86
C THR A 361 -11.88 -25.34 -7.86
N GLY A 362 -12.47 -24.15 -7.97
CA GLY A 362 -13.91 -23.97 -8.07
C GLY A 362 -14.49 -24.49 -9.40
N SER A 363 -13.71 -24.36 -10.48
CA SER A 363 -14.05 -24.82 -11.83
C SER A 363 -14.01 -26.34 -12.07
N LEU A 364 -13.52 -27.14 -11.12
CA LEU A 364 -13.50 -28.60 -11.30
C LEU A 364 -14.90 -29.19 -11.36
N GLY A 365 -15.12 -30.07 -12.34
CA GLY A 365 -16.35 -30.86 -12.44
C GLY A 365 -16.61 -31.68 -11.17
N ALA A 366 -17.88 -31.85 -10.81
CA ALA A 366 -18.30 -32.42 -9.52
C ALA A 366 -17.73 -33.82 -9.22
N ARG A 367 -17.40 -34.63 -10.23
CA ARG A 367 -16.72 -35.91 -10.04
C ARG A 367 -15.26 -35.73 -9.64
N ALA A 368 -14.50 -34.97 -10.45
CA ALA A 368 -13.07 -34.72 -10.22
C ALA A 368 -12.83 -34.00 -8.88
N LYS A 369 -13.68 -33.03 -8.54
CA LYS A 369 -13.62 -32.34 -7.25
C LYS A 369 -13.84 -33.29 -6.07
N ARG A 370 -14.84 -34.17 -6.13
CA ARG A 370 -15.09 -35.18 -5.08
C ARG A 370 -13.92 -36.15 -4.92
N GLU A 371 -13.34 -36.60 -6.02
CA GLU A 371 -12.18 -37.50 -6.00
C GLU A 371 -10.94 -36.83 -5.39
N ALA A 372 -10.65 -35.58 -5.79
CA ALA A 372 -9.53 -34.82 -5.24
C ALA A 372 -9.71 -34.55 -3.73
N LEU A 373 -10.92 -34.18 -3.29
CA LEU A 373 -11.23 -33.97 -1.88
C LEU A 373 -11.18 -35.27 -1.06
N ALA A 374 -11.64 -36.39 -1.63
CA ALA A 374 -11.53 -37.69 -0.97
C ALA A 374 -10.06 -38.10 -0.78
N ALA A 375 -9.23 -37.93 -1.82
CA ALA A 375 -7.79 -38.19 -1.75
C ALA A 375 -7.06 -37.28 -0.74
N ALA A 376 -7.52 -36.05 -0.55
CA ALA A 376 -7.01 -35.17 0.49
C ALA A 376 -7.43 -35.67 1.89
N ALA A 377 -8.69 -36.05 2.06
CA ALA A 377 -9.25 -36.47 3.34
C ALA A 377 -8.72 -37.83 3.85
N ASP A 378 -8.44 -38.78 2.96
CA ASP A 378 -7.94 -40.12 3.32
C ASP A 378 -6.40 -40.22 3.39
N GLY A 379 -5.68 -39.17 2.95
CA GLY A 379 -4.23 -39.12 2.87
C GLY A 379 -3.64 -39.66 1.57
N GLY A 380 -4.45 -40.08 0.61
CA GLY A 380 -4.02 -40.61 -0.68
C GLY A 380 -3.29 -39.59 -1.56
N ALA A 381 -3.52 -38.29 -1.36
CA ALA A 381 -2.76 -37.20 -1.97
C ALA A 381 -1.82 -36.56 -0.93
N GLY A 382 -0.51 -36.78 -1.07
CA GLY A 382 0.48 -36.12 -0.21
C GLY A 382 0.66 -34.63 -0.55
N LEU A 383 0.40 -34.24 -1.80
CA LEU A 383 0.45 -32.84 -2.24
C LEU A 383 -0.92 -32.40 -2.77
N VAL A 384 -1.44 -31.31 -2.24
CA VAL A 384 -2.73 -30.72 -2.67
C VAL A 384 -2.50 -29.28 -3.09
N ILE A 385 -2.87 -28.93 -4.33
CA ILE A 385 -2.73 -27.59 -4.88
C ILE A 385 -4.12 -27.05 -5.16
N GLY A 386 -4.42 -25.82 -4.78
CA GLY A 386 -5.75 -25.26 -4.99
C GLY A 386 -5.87 -23.77 -4.75
N THR A 387 -7.07 -23.26 -4.95
CA THR A 387 -7.42 -21.86 -4.63
C THR A 387 -8.05 -21.78 -3.23
N HIS A 388 -8.71 -20.67 -2.91
CA HIS A 388 -9.62 -20.55 -1.76
C HIS A 388 -10.68 -21.67 -1.68
N ALA A 389 -10.86 -22.43 -2.75
CA ALA A 389 -11.65 -23.66 -2.71
C ALA A 389 -11.22 -24.64 -1.61
N LEU A 390 -9.94 -24.63 -1.22
CA LEU A 390 -9.40 -25.41 -0.09
C LEU A 390 -9.85 -24.89 1.28
N LEU A 391 -10.34 -23.66 1.36
CA LEU A 391 -10.80 -23.00 2.59
C LEU A 391 -12.31 -23.20 2.86
N HIS A 392 -13.06 -23.77 1.92
CA HIS A 392 -14.51 -23.97 2.10
C HIS A 392 -14.83 -25.03 3.15
N GLU A 393 -15.97 -24.86 3.85
CA GLU A 393 -16.52 -25.88 4.76
C GLU A 393 -16.64 -27.24 4.05
N GLY A 394 -16.17 -28.30 4.71
CA GLY A 394 -16.19 -29.67 4.19
C GLY A 394 -14.87 -30.18 3.57
N VAL A 395 -13.86 -29.32 3.38
CA VAL A 395 -12.49 -29.78 3.04
C VAL A 395 -11.77 -30.25 4.30
N ALA A 396 -11.31 -31.50 4.29
CA ALA A 396 -10.58 -32.15 5.37
C ALA A 396 -9.28 -32.76 4.85
N PHE A 397 -8.29 -32.86 5.73
CA PHE A 397 -7.01 -33.53 5.49
C PHE A 397 -6.81 -34.60 6.56
N ARG A 398 -6.10 -35.67 6.22
CA ARG A 398 -5.72 -36.70 7.20
C ARG A 398 -4.63 -36.23 8.14
N ASP A 399 -3.59 -35.61 7.60
CA ASP A 399 -2.44 -35.09 8.36
C ASP A 399 -1.84 -33.89 7.63
N LEU A 400 -2.47 -32.71 7.74
CA LEU A 400 -1.95 -31.49 7.12
C LEU A 400 -0.74 -30.97 7.92
N GLY A 401 0.47 -31.18 7.39
CA GLY A 401 1.72 -30.79 8.06
C GLY A 401 2.29 -29.45 7.59
N LEU A 402 2.01 -29.00 6.36
CA LEU A 402 2.50 -27.72 5.83
C LEU A 402 1.47 -27.06 4.92
N VAL A 403 1.29 -25.75 5.10
CA VAL A 403 0.54 -24.88 4.22
C VAL A 403 1.50 -23.89 3.57
N VAL A 404 1.57 -23.93 2.25
CA VAL A 404 2.27 -22.94 1.43
C VAL A 404 1.24 -21.97 0.87
N VAL A 405 1.43 -20.68 1.05
CA VAL A 405 0.58 -19.64 0.49
C VAL A 405 1.39 -18.84 -0.51
N ASP A 406 0.98 -18.83 -1.78
CA ASP A 406 1.59 -17.99 -2.81
C ASP A 406 0.85 -16.65 -2.86
N GLU A 407 1.49 -15.61 -2.33
CA GLU A 407 0.90 -14.29 -2.13
C GLU A 407 0.94 -13.44 -3.42
N GLN A 408 -0.22 -12.87 -3.76
CA GLN A 408 -0.31 -11.49 -4.24
C GLN A 408 -1.12 -10.67 -3.22
N HIS A 409 -0.45 -9.72 -2.55
CA HIS A 409 -0.87 -8.48 -1.83
C HIS A 409 -2.24 -8.41 -1.11
N ARG A 410 -3.03 -9.48 -1.04
CA ARG A 410 -4.46 -9.45 -0.74
C ARG A 410 -4.98 -10.72 -0.05
N PHE A 411 -4.12 -11.63 0.42
CA PHE A 411 -4.59 -12.72 1.28
C PHE A 411 -4.68 -12.21 2.71
N GLY A 412 -5.92 -11.88 3.10
CA GLY A 412 -6.25 -11.49 4.47
C GLY A 412 -5.78 -12.54 5.48
N VAL A 413 -5.36 -12.06 6.65
CA VAL A 413 -4.87 -12.89 7.77
C VAL A 413 -5.90 -13.98 8.14
N GLU A 414 -7.19 -13.69 8.01
CA GLU A 414 -8.33 -14.60 8.25
C GLU A 414 -8.27 -15.91 7.45
N GLN A 415 -7.82 -15.85 6.19
CA GLN A 415 -7.76 -17.02 5.31
C GLN A 415 -6.63 -17.97 5.72
N ARG A 416 -5.57 -17.44 6.33
CA ARG A 416 -4.44 -18.22 6.87
C ARG A 416 -4.86 -18.97 8.13
N ASP A 417 -5.66 -18.35 8.99
CA ASP A 417 -6.15 -18.96 10.22
C ASP A 417 -7.22 -20.03 9.95
N ALA A 418 -8.03 -19.88 8.89
CA ALA A 418 -9.03 -20.86 8.48
C ALA A 418 -8.46 -22.25 8.10
N LEU A 419 -7.22 -22.34 7.60
CA LEU A 419 -6.56 -23.63 7.36
C LEU A 419 -5.90 -24.21 8.60
N ARG A 420 -5.38 -23.35 9.48
CA ARG A 420 -4.82 -23.78 10.75
C ARG A 420 -5.88 -24.45 11.61
N ALA A 421 -7.08 -23.88 11.66
CA ALA A 421 -8.23 -24.43 12.38
C ALA A 421 -8.70 -25.81 11.88
N ARG A 422 -8.24 -26.26 10.70
CA ARG A 422 -8.65 -27.54 10.07
C ARG A 422 -7.70 -28.69 10.32
N ALA A 423 -6.50 -28.42 10.82
CA ALA A 423 -5.57 -29.47 11.20
C ALA A 423 -5.75 -29.81 12.68
N THR A 424 -5.59 -31.09 13.03
CA THR A 424 -5.65 -31.52 14.43
C THR A 424 -4.51 -30.91 15.25
N ASP A 425 -3.32 -30.86 14.67
CA ASP A 425 -2.16 -30.12 15.17
C ASP A 425 -1.90 -28.91 14.25
N PRO A 426 -1.50 -27.74 14.78
CA PRO A 426 -1.22 -26.57 13.95
C PRO A 426 -0.16 -26.86 12.87
N PRO A 427 -0.45 -26.65 11.57
CA PRO A 427 0.50 -26.95 10.51
C PRO A 427 1.61 -25.91 10.45
N HIS A 428 2.76 -26.28 9.88
CA HIS A 428 3.76 -25.30 9.47
C HIS A 428 3.17 -24.38 8.37
N VAL A 429 3.60 -23.12 8.32
CA VAL A 429 3.13 -22.11 7.36
C VAL A 429 4.32 -21.45 6.66
N LEU A 430 4.31 -21.50 5.33
CA LEU A 430 5.26 -20.83 4.45
C LEU A 430 4.51 -19.89 3.50
N VAL A 431 4.68 -18.59 3.67
CA VAL A 431 4.13 -17.58 2.75
C VAL A 431 5.20 -17.20 1.74
N MET A 432 4.87 -17.14 0.45
CA MET A 432 5.79 -16.71 -0.60
C MET A 432 5.32 -15.40 -1.19
N THR A 433 6.23 -14.46 -1.48
CA THR A 433 5.88 -13.24 -2.22
C THR A 433 6.86 -12.98 -3.36
N ALA A 434 6.32 -12.52 -4.49
CA ALA A 434 7.08 -12.20 -5.69
C ALA A 434 7.74 -10.82 -5.67
N THR A 435 7.24 -9.90 -4.85
CA THR A 435 7.77 -8.56 -4.68
C THR A 435 8.59 -8.52 -3.39
N PRO A 436 9.89 -8.19 -3.42
CA PRO A 436 10.68 -8.03 -2.21
C PRO A 436 10.10 -6.91 -1.35
N ILE A 437 9.44 -7.21 -0.24
CA ILE A 437 8.88 -6.17 0.64
C ILE A 437 10.01 -5.70 1.57
N PRO A 438 10.29 -4.40 1.71
CA PRO A 438 11.25 -3.88 2.67
C PRO A 438 11.03 -4.47 4.05
N ARG A 439 12.14 -4.84 4.69
CA ARG A 439 12.13 -5.58 5.95
C ARG A 439 11.27 -4.90 7.02
N THR A 440 11.26 -3.58 7.08
CA THR A 440 10.44 -2.82 8.02
C THR A 440 8.95 -3.03 7.83
N VAL A 441 8.48 -3.03 6.58
CA VAL A 441 7.08 -3.33 6.24
C VAL A 441 6.75 -4.79 6.48
N ALA A 442 7.66 -5.71 6.14
CA ALA A 442 7.50 -7.12 6.47
C ALA A 442 7.38 -7.34 7.99
N MET A 443 8.15 -6.61 8.78
CA MET A 443 8.14 -6.69 10.25
C MET A 443 6.94 -6.03 10.92
N THR A 444 6.16 -5.20 10.21
CA THR A 444 4.96 -4.54 10.76
C THR A 444 3.68 -5.16 10.24
N VAL A 445 3.57 -5.41 8.94
CA VAL A 445 2.39 -6.00 8.27
C VAL A 445 2.36 -7.52 8.45
N PHE A 446 3.50 -8.18 8.25
CA PHE A 446 3.66 -9.64 8.31
C PHE A 446 4.47 -10.07 9.53
N GLY A 447 4.55 -9.21 10.55
CA GLY A 447 5.57 -9.27 11.60
C GLY A 447 5.51 -10.48 12.55
N ASP A 448 4.47 -11.32 12.45
CA ASP A 448 4.41 -12.64 13.07
C ASP A 448 5.29 -13.68 12.35
N LEU A 449 5.71 -13.41 11.11
CA LEU A 449 6.53 -14.28 10.29
C LEU A 449 8.03 -13.96 10.43
N GLU A 450 8.86 -15.01 10.44
CA GLU A 450 10.29 -14.90 10.19
C GLU A 450 10.54 -14.72 8.69
N VAL A 451 11.51 -13.89 8.29
CA VAL A 451 11.72 -13.52 6.88
C VAL A 451 12.96 -14.22 6.31
N SER A 452 12.82 -14.86 5.15
CA SER A 452 13.92 -15.34 4.31
C SER A 452 13.88 -14.64 2.96
N THR A 453 15.01 -14.14 2.48
CA THR A 453 15.10 -13.44 1.19
C THR A 453 15.99 -14.18 0.21
N LEU A 454 15.45 -14.51 -0.97
CA LEU A 454 16.20 -15.03 -2.12
C LEU A 454 16.64 -13.87 -3.01
N THR A 455 17.89 -13.44 -2.87
CA THR A 455 18.50 -12.35 -3.65
C THR A 455 19.15 -12.81 -4.95
N GLN A 456 19.54 -14.09 -5.04
CA GLN A 456 20.20 -14.64 -6.22
C GLN A 456 19.19 -15.12 -7.27
N LEU A 457 19.37 -14.67 -8.51
CA LEU A 457 18.67 -15.23 -9.67
C LEU A 457 19.39 -16.51 -10.16
N PRO A 458 18.66 -17.55 -10.61
CA PRO A 458 19.26 -18.76 -11.17
C PRO A 458 20.15 -18.47 -12.40
N ALA A 459 21.17 -19.31 -12.60
CA ALA A 459 22.08 -19.20 -13.75
C ALA A 459 21.34 -19.38 -15.08
N GLY A 460 21.62 -18.52 -16.07
CA GLY A 460 21.05 -18.58 -17.42
C GLY A 460 20.01 -17.50 -17.74
N ARG A 461 19.66 -16.64 -16.78
CA ARG A 461 18.79 -15.48 -17.02
C ARG A 461 19.61 -14.28 -17.49
N SER A 462 19.31 -13.80 -18.69
CA SER A 462 19.93 -12.58 -19.21
C SER A 462 19.28 -11.33 -18.60
N PRO A 463 20.06 -10.27 -18.30
CA PRO A 463 19.52 -9.04 -17.73
C PRO A 463 18.49 -8.40 -18.67
N ILE A 464 17.51 -7.71 -18.09
CA ILE A 464 16.47 -7.00 -18.83
C ILE A 464 16.88 -5.54 -18.91
N ALA A 465 17.07 -5.02 -20.13
CA ALA A 465 17.30 -3.61 -20.34
C ALA A 465 15.95 -2.86 -20.34
N THR A 466 15.79 -1.87 -19.46
CA THR A 466 14.55 -1.08 -19.36
C THR A 466 14.77 0.33 -19.89
N PHE A 467 13.87 0.79 -20.76
CA PHE A 467 13.92 2.13 -21.35
C PHE A 467 12.58 2.84 -21.19
N VAL A 468 12.61 4.11 -20.81
CA VAL A 468 11.42 4.98 -20.84
C VAL A 468 11.30 5.58 -22.24
N VAL A 469 10.13 5.40 -22.85
CA VAL A 469 9.78 5.95 -24.16
C VAL A 469 8.80 7.10 -23.94
N ASN A 470 9.33 8.31 -23.79
CA ASN A 470 8.52 9.52 -23.68
C ASN A 470 8.10 10.01 -25.08
N ALA A 471 6.88 9.67 -25.49
CA ALA A 471 6.33 10.02 -26.79
C ALA A 471 5.83 11.47 -26.85
N ALA A 472 5.68 12.17 -25.71
CA ALA A 472 5.39 13.60 -25.68
C ALA A 472 6.61 14.43 -26.10
N GLU A 473 7.78 14.11 -25.55
CA GLU A 473 9.05 14.78 -25.89
C GLU A 473 9.60 14.31 -27.25
N HIS A 474 9.47 13.01 -27.54
CA HIS A 474 10.04 12.38 -28.72
C HIS A 474 9.03 11.46 -29.43
N PRO A 475 8.10 12.01 -30.24
CA PRO A 475 7.05 11.23 -30.90
C PRO A 475 7.58 10.07 -31.75
N SER A 476 8.74 10.24 -32.40
CA SER A 476 9.36 9.19 -33.24
C SER A 476 9.87 7.98 -32.45
N TRP A 477 10.02 8.08 -31.14
CA TRP A 477 10.40 6.92 -30.31
C TRP A 477 9.26 5.92 -30.16
N ARG A 478 8.00 6.36 -30.33
CA ARG A 478 6.84 5.47 -30.36
C ARG A 478 6.96 4.47 -31.51
N ASP A 479 7.31 4.93 -32.71
CA ASP A 479 7.45 4.06 -33.89
C ASP A 479 8.60 3.04 -33.71
N ARG A 480 9.63 3.41 -32.93
CA ARG A 480 10.73 2.51 -32.59
C ARG A 480 10.30 1.35 -31.70
N ILE A 481 9.25 1.49 -30.88
CA ILE A 481 8.69 0.37 -30.11
C ILE A 481 8.28 -0.75 -31.06
N TRP A 482 7.49 -0.40 -32.09
CA TRP A 482 6.99 -1.35 -33.06
C TRP A 482 8.09 -1.95 -33.93
N GLY A 483 9.06 -1.12 -34.36
CA GLY A 483 10.25 -1.58 -35.07
C GLY A 483 11.02 -2.63 -34.26
N ARG A 484 11.25 -2.36 -32.97
CA ARG A 484 11.94 -3.30 -32.08
C ARG A 484 11.20 -4.62 -31.91
N ILE A 485 9.87 -4.59 -31.77
CA ILE A 485 9.05 -5.80 -31.68
C ILE A 485 9.19 -6.63 -32.96
N ARG A 486 9.16 -5.99 -34.15
CA ARG A 486 9.34 -6.70 -35.42
C ARG A 486 10.71 -7.34 -35.55
N ASP A 487 11.77 -6.65 -35.15
CA ASP A 487 13.14 -7.19 -35.22
C ASP A 487 13.28 -8.46 -34.38
N GLU A 488 12.67 -8.48 -33.20
CA GLU A 488 12.74 -9.60 -32.26
C GLU A 488 11.88 -10.77 -32.72
N VAL A 489 10.68 -10.50 -33.24
CA VAL A 489 9.85 -11.54 -33.87
C VAL A 489 10.53 -12.12 -35.12
N ALA A 490 11.21 -11.30 -35.93
CA ALA A 490 11.98 -11.76 -37.08
C ALA A 490 13.19 -12.64 -36.67
N ALA A 491 13.74 -12.43 -35.47
CA ALA A 491 14.75 -13.29 -34.86
C ALA A 491 14.17 -14.60 -34.28
N GLY A 492 12.86 -14.82 -34.38
CA GLY A 492 12.16 -16.00 -33.87
C GLY A 492 11.72 -15.89 -32.42
N HIS A 493 11.75 -14.69 -31.83
CA HIS A 493 11.28 -14.43 -30.47
C HIS A 493 9.82 -13.96 -30.44
N GLN A 494 9.30 -13.71 -29.24
CA GLN A 494 7.92 -13.30 -29.01
C GLN A 494 7.87 -12.02 -28.17
N ALA A 495 6.77 -11.27 -28.28
CA ALA A 495 6.61 -9.99 -27.60
C ALA A 495 5.28 -9.85 -26.86
N TYR A 496 5.31 -9.06 -25.78
CA TYR A 496 4.13 -8.60 -25.05
C TYR A 496 3.88 -7.11 -25.32
N VAL A 497 2.60 -6.75 -25.48
CA VAL A 497 2.13 -5.35 -25.47
C VAL A 497 1.07 -5.23 -24.37
N VAL A 498 1.31 -4.40 -23.36
CA VAL A 498 0.46 -4.31 -22.17
C VAL A 498 -0.27 -2.98 -22.13
N CYS A 499 -1.59 -3.02 -21.95
CA CYS A 499 -2.46 -1.85 -21.86
C CYS A 499 -3.11 -1.77 -20.47
N PRO A 500 -3.36 -0.57 -19.93
CA PRO A 500 -3.98 -0.41 -18.61
C PRO A 500 -5.48 -0.78 -18.60
N ARG A 501 -6.13 -0.85 -19.77
CA ARG A 501 -7.60 -1.01 -19.90
C ARG A 501 -7.98 -1.95 -21.05
N ILE A 502 -9.21 -2.45 -21.00
CA ILE A 502 -9.76 -3.36 -22.02
C ILE A 502 -10.32 -2.58 -23.21
N SER A 503 -11.15 -1.57 -22.96
CA SER A 503 -11.76 -0.69 -23.96
C SER A 503 -11.63 0.78 -23.56
N SER A 504 -11.56 1.66 -24.55
CA SER A 504 -11.51 3.11 -24.44
C SER A 504 -12.88 3.75 -24.16
N VAL A 505 -13.97 3.05 -24.47
CA VAL A 505 -15.35 3.52 -24.25
C VAL A 505 -15.82 3.13 -22.85
N VAL A 506 -16.12 4.11 -22.00
CA VAL A 506 -16.77 3.89 -20.71
C VAL A 506 -18.24 3.52 -20.97
N ALA A 507 -18.51 2.24 -21.13
CA ALA A 507 -19.87 1.72 -20.95
C ALA A 507 -20.10 1.62 -19.45
N GLY A 508 -20.97 2.48 -18.92
CA GLY A 508 -21.40 2.42 -17.53
C GLY A 508 -22.09 1.08 -17.26
N GLN A 509 -21.35 0.14 -16.67
CA GLN A 509 -21.82 -1.04 -15.96
C GLN A 509 -20.60 -1.66 -15.28
N ASP A 510 -20.60 -1.59 -13.95
CA ASP A 510 -19.76 -2.29 -12.98
C ASP A 510 -18.56 -3.04 -13.55
N ASP A 511 -17.44 -2.33 -13.64
CA ASP A 511 -16.13 -2.97 -13.64
C ASP A 511 -15.94 -3.60 -12.25
N ASP A 512 -16.16 -4.91 -12.13
CA ASP A 512 -15.52 -5.74 -11.10
C ASP A 512 -14.00 -5.83 -11.39
N ALA A 513 -13.36 -4.68 -11.40
CA ALA A 513 -11.93 -4.51 -11.31
C ALA A 513 -11.62 -4.22 -9.85
N ASP A 514 -11.29 -5.30 -9.14
CA ASP A 514 -10.47 -5.35 -7.93
C ASP A 514 -10.09 -3.95 -7.38
N GLU A 515 -10.91 -3.42 -6.47
CA GLU A 515 -10.66 -2.12 -5.82
C GLU A 515 -9.24 -2.12 -5.24
N GLY A 516 -8.39 -1.24 -5.77
CA GLY A 516 -6.99 -1.16 -5.43
C GLY A 516 -6.33 -0.02 -6.20
N ASP A 517 -6.12 1.08 -5.51
CA ASP A 517 -5.19 2.17 -5.87
C ASP A 517 -5.45 2.88 -7.21
N ARG A 518 -6.64 3.49 -7.36
CA ARG A 518 -6.81 4.62 -8.28
C ARG A 518 -6.57 5.91 -7.51
N LEU A 519 -5.44 6.57 -7.77
CA LEU A 519 -5.22 7.96 -7.36
C LEU A 519 -6.17 8.86 -8.17
N GLU A 520 -7.27 9.28 -7.56
CA GLU A 520 -8.12 10.33 -8.10
C GLU A 520 -7.49 11.72 -7.85
N PRO A 521 -7.45 12.61 -8.84
CA PRO A 521 -7.11 14.01 -8.61
C PRO A 521 -8.31 14.73 -7.95
N GLU A 522 -8.13 15.22 -6.72
CA GLU A 522 -9.15 16.00 -6.02
C GLU A 522 -9.52 17.28 -6.78
N ALA A 523 -10.80 17.38 -7.19
CA ALA A 523 -11.41 18.61 -7.68
C ALA A 523 -12.06 19.38 -6.51
N GLY A 524 -11.73 20.66 -6.36
CA GLY A 524 -12.20 21.53 -5.28
C GLY A 524 -13.72 21.81 -5.28
N PRO A 525 -14.29 22.30 -4.17
CA PRO A 525 -15.73 22.36 -3.98
C PRO A 525 -16.37 23.61 -4.59
N GLY A 526 -17.50 23.40 -5.27
CA GLY A 526 -18.71 24.22 -5.15
C GLY A 526 -18.83 25.50 -6.00
N GLY A 527 -19.49 25.39 -7.15
CA GLY A 527 -20.06 26.50 -7.91
C GLY A 527 -21.55 26.26 -8.19
N SER A 528 -22.41 26.85 -7.37
CA SER A 528 -23.88 26.81 -7.44
C SER A 528 -24.46 27.47 -8.70
N ALA A 529 -25.38 26.77 -9.38
CA ALA A 529 -26.23 27.31 -10.43
C ALA A 529 -27.49 28.02 -9.88
N PRO A 530 -28.00 29.10 -10.51
CA PRO A 530 -29.35 29.56 -10.31
C PRO A 530 -30.27 29.05 -11.44
N GLY A 531 -31.42 28.49 -11.06
CA GLY A 531 -32.38 27.86 -11.96
C GLY A 531 -33.30 28.82 -12.74
N ARG A 532 -34.12 28.21 -13.60
CA ARG A 532 -35.43 28.70 -14.07
C ARG A 532 -36.29 27.51 -14.50
N GLY A 533 -37.56 27.50 -14.07
CA GLY A 533 -38.55 26.46 -14.32
C GLY A 533 -39.35 26.64 -15.63
N PRO A 534 -40.66 26.29 -15.66
CA PRO A 534 -41.15 25.09 -16.33
C PRO A 534 -42.15 25.35 -17.47
N GLY A 535 -42.37 24.34 -18.35
CA GLY A 535 -43.45 24.31 -19.35
C GLY A 535 -43.07 23.42 -20.54
N SER A 536 -43.56 22.18 -20.66
CA SER A 536 -44.85 21.72 -21.20
C SER A 536 -44.73 21.15 -22.63
N ARG A 537 -44.88 19.81 -22.69
CA ARG A 537 -45.42 18.91 -23.74
C ARG A 537 -45.70 19.50 -25.14
N THR A 538 -45.21 18.82 -26.20
CA THR A 538 -46.01 18.16 -27.28
C THR A 538 -45.12 17.51 -28.37
N GLY A 539 -45.38 16.22 -28.68
CA GLY A 539 -45.44 15.62 -30.04
C GLY A 539 -44.16 15.36 -30.89
N PRO A 540 -43.99 14.16 -31.49
CA PRO A 540 -42.95 13.84 -32.50
C PRO A 540 -43.53 13.93 -33.94
N PRO A 541 -42.82 13.54 -35.03
CA PRO A 541 -41.38 13.62 -35.37
C PRO A 541 -41.14 14.29 -36.75
N ALA A 542 -39.89 14.66 -37.08
CA ALA A 542 -39.45 14.73 -38.48
C ALA A 542 -37.94 14.55 -38.60
N ALA A 543 -37.56 13.72 -39.57
CA ALA A 543 -36.22 13.25 -39.84
C ALA A 543 -35.28 14.31 -40.46
N ALA A 544 -34.00 13.93 -40.50
CA ALA A 544 -32.90 14.49 -41.28
C ALA A 544 -32.11 15.65 -40.64
N ALA A 545 -31.11 15.28 -39.85
CA ALA A 545 -29.74 15.77 -40.03
C ALA A 545 -28.79 14.75 -39.38
N ALA A 546 -28.06 14.01 -40.19
CA ALA A 546 -27.01 13.10 -39.74
C ALA A 546 -25.88 13.94 -39.13
N GLY A 547 -25.88 14.07 -37.80
CA GLY A 547 -24.72 14.51 -37.04
C GLY A 547 -23.70 13.39 -37.05
N ARG A 548 -22.55 13.64 -37.68
CA ARG A 548 -21.39 12.75 -37.72
C ARG A 548 -21.08 12.27 -36.30
N VAL A 549 -21.12 10.97 -36.09
CA VAL A 549 -20.35 10.33 -35.03
C VAL A 549 -18.90 10.57 -35.40
N GLU A 550 -18.17 11.34 -34.59
CA GLU A 550 -16.71 11.41 -34.73
C GLU A 550 -16.17 10.02 -34.37
N GLU A 551 -15.79 9.27 -35.40
CA GLU A 551 -14.99 8.06 -35.24
C GLU A 551 -13.68 8.43 -34.51
N PRO A 552 -13.18 7.59 -33.57
CA PRO A 552 -11.86 7.79 -33.01
C PRO A 552 -10.85 7.65 -34.16
N GLY A 553 -10.38 8.77 -34.68
CA GLY A 553 -9.51 8.82 -35.84
C GLY A 553 -8.12 8.26 -35.53
N PHE A 554 -7.85 7.03 -35.94
CA PHE A 554 -6.49 6.57 -36.23
C PHE A 554 -6.15 6.99 -37.66
N GLY A 555 -5.78 8.26 -37.83
CA GLY A 555 -5.23 8.76 -39.10
C GLY A 555 -3.77 8.34 -39.28
N ASP A 556 -3.35 8.19 -40.55
CA ASP A 556 -1.96 7.94 -40.95
C ASP A 556 -1.01 8.99 -40.36
N GLY A 557 -0.35 8.63 -39.25
CA GLY A 557 0.70 9.41 -38.61
C GLY A 557 0.23 10.36 -37.50
N ALA A 558 0.69 10.11 -36.26
CA ALA A 558 0.65 11.01 -35.10
C ALA A 558 -0.68 11.18 -34.33
N GLY A 559 -1.53 10.15 -34.23
CA GLY A 559 -2.57 10.09 -33.19
C GLY A 559 -1.99 9.80 -31.79
N SER A 560 -2.57 10.34 -30.72
CA SER A 560 -2.23 9.96 -29.33
C SER A 560 -2.70 8.53 -29.06
N LEU A 561 -1.87 7.71 -28.40
CA LEU A 561 -2.24 6.37 -27.93
C LEU A 561 -2.67 6.39 -26.46
N ALA A 562 -2.79 7.57 -25.85
CA ALA A 562 -3.16 7.70 -24.46
C ALA A 562 -4.59 7.18 -24.22
N GLY A 563 -4.72 6.20 -23.32
CA GLY A 563 -5.99 5.63 -22.88
C GLY A 563 -6.61 4.60 -23.83
N VAL A 564 -5.89 4.14 -24.86
CA VAL A 564 -6.36 3.11 -25.79
C VAL A 564 -6.37 1.74 -25.09
N GLY A 565 -7.47 1.00 -25.22
CA GLY A 565 -7.63 -0.33 -24.65
C GLY A 565 -7.11 -1.45 -25.54
N VAL A 566 -7.05 -2.67 -25.02
CA VAL A 566 -6.65 -3.88 -25.77
C VAL A 566 -7.53 -4.10 -27.01
N GLU A 567 -8.85 -3.88 -26.89
CA GLU A 567 -9.82 -4.12 -27.96
C GLU A 567 -9.64 -3.17 -29.15
N GLU A 568 -9.22 -1.93 -28.92
CA GLU A 568 -8.91 -0.96 -29.98
C GLU A 568 -7.48 -1.05 -30.49
N LEU A 569 -6.52 -1.34 -29.59
CA LEU A 569 -5.11 -1.38 -29.95
C LEU A 569 -4.78 -2.59 -30.83
N LEU A 570 -5.40 -3.75 -30.58
CA LEU A 570 -5.08 -4.97 -31.33
C LEU A 570 -5.36 -4.84 -32.84
N PRO A 571 -6.56 -4.41 -33.30
CA PRO A 571 -6.83 -4.23 -34.72
C PRO A 571 -5.87 -3.23 -35.37
N TRP A 572 -5.62 -2.10 -34.69
CA TRP A 572 -4.71 -1.07 -35.18
C TRP A 572 -3.27 -1.58 -35.35
N LEU A 573 -2.78 -2.37 -34.39
CA LEU A 573 -1.46 -3.00 -34.48
C LEU A 573 -1.41 -4.05 -35.61
N ALA A 574 -2.45 -4.88 -35.72
CA ALA A 574 -2.50 -5.99 -36.68
C ALA A 574 -2.62 -5.49 -38.13
N GLU A 575 -3.33 -4.40 -38.38
CA GLU A 575 -3.51 -3.81 -39.70
C GLU A 575 -2.39 -2.82 -40.06
N GLY A 576 -1.76 -2.21 -39.06
CA GLY A 576 -0.73 -1.19 -39.24
C GLY A 576 0.68 -1.67 -38.85
N PRO A 577 1.26 -1.19 -37.74
CA PRO A 577 2.68 -1.36 -37.45
C PRO A 577 3.19 -2.81 -37.42
N LEU A 578 2.34 -3.76 -36.99
CA LEU A 578 2.66 -5.19 -36.85
C LEU A 578 2.02 -6.04 -37.95
N ALA A 579 1.62 -5.44 -39.08
CA ALA A 579 1.05 -6.15 -40.20
C ALA A 579 1.95 -7.32 -40.67
N GLY A 580 1.33 -8.49 -40.80
CA GLY A 580 1.97 -9.75 -41.17
C GLY A 580 2.45 -10.61 -40.00
N LEU A 581 2.31 -10.14 -38.75
CA LEU A 581 2.60 -10.94 -37.55
C LEU A 581 1.33 -11.62 -37.00
N ARG A 582 1.50 -12.72 -36.26
CA ARG A 582 0.40 -13.42 -35.59
C ARG A 582 0.13 -12.76 -34.23
N VAL A 583 -0.85 -11.87 -34.18
CA VAL A 583 -1.21 -11.10 -32.97
C VAL A 583 -2.45 -11.70 -32.31
N ALA A 584 -2.49 -11.74 -30.97
CA ALA A 584 -3.66 -12.19 -30.20
C ALA A 584 -3.93 -11.30 -28.97
N ALA A 585 -5.18 -11.25 -28.51
CA ALA A 585 -5.58 -10.51 -27.31
C ALA A 585 -5.68 -11.41 -26.08
N LEU A 586 -5.35 -10.85 -24.90
CA LEU A 586 -5.62 -11.47 -23.61
C LEU A 586 -6.07 -10.43 -22.57
N HIS A 587 -7.31 -10.52 -22.10
CA HIS A 587 -7.83 -9.61 -21.07
C HIS A 587 -8.81 -10.31 -20.12
N GLY A 588 -9.16 -9.63 -19.04
CA GLY A 588 -9.94 -10.20 -17.92
C GLY A 588 -11.33 -10.69 -18.31
N ARG A 589 -11.99 -10.02 -19.26
CA ARG A 589 -13.34 -10.34 -19.76
C ARG A 589 -13.41 -11.61 -20.62
N LEU A 590 -12.29 -12.18 -21.05
CA LEU A 590 -12.31 -13.45 -21.79
C LEU A 590 -12.76 -14.60 -20.87
N PRO A 591 -13.45 -15.63 -21.40
CA PRO A 591 -13.66 -16.89 -20.70
C PRO A 591 -12.33 -17.59 -20.33
N ALA A 592 -12.30 -18.34 -19.23
CA ALA A 592 -11.07 -18.95 -18.71
C ALA A 592 -10.44 -19.98 -19.67
N ASP A 593 -11.27 -20.79 -20.32
CA ASP A 593 -10.88 -21.74 -21.36
C ASP A 593 -10.24 -21.05 -22.58
N VAL A 594 -10.77 -19.89 -22.97
CA VAL A 594 -10.21 -19.06 -24.04
C VAL A 594 -8.85 -18.48 -23.65
N LYS A 595 -8.71 -17.96 -22.42
CA LYS A 595 -7.42 -17.47 -21.91
C LYS A 595 -6.37 -18.57 -21.93
N ASP A 596 -6.72 -19.75 -21.43
CA ASP A 596 -5.83 -20.90 -21.40
C ASP A 596 -5.41 -21.35 -22.81
N ALA A 597 -6.35 -21.37 -23.76
CA ALA A 597 -6.05 -21.70 -25.15
C ALA A 597 -5.10 -20.67 -25.80
N VAL A 598 -5.35 -19.37 -25.63
CA VAL A 598 -4.48 -18.30 -26.15
C VAL A 598 -3.09 -18.41 -25.54
N MET A 599 -2.98 -18.59 -24.23
CA MET A 599 -1.69 -18.73 -23.55
C MET A 599 -0.94 -19.99 -23.96
N THR A 600 -1.63 -21.09 -24.22
CA THR A 600 -1.03 -22.33 -24.72
C THR A 600 -0.44 -22.12 -26.12
N ARG A 601 -1.18 -21.46 -27.01
CA ARG A 601 -0.73 -21.12 -28.37
C ARG A 601 0.45 -20.14 -28.33
N PHE A 602 0.41 -19.16 -27.46
CA PHE A 602 1.53 -18.24 -27.26
C PHE A 602 2.76 -18.98 -26.73
N ALA A 603 2.65 -19.82 -25.70
CA ALA A 603 3.79 -20.60 -25.21
C ALA A 603 4.38 -21.57 -26.27
N ALA A 604 3.56 -22.06 -27.20
CA ALA A 604 3.98 -22.92 -28.31
C ALA A 604 4.63 -22.17 -29.49
N GLY A 605 4.66 -20.82 -29.47
CA GLY A 605 5.17 -20.02 -30.58
C GLY A 605 4.21 -19.93 -31.77
N GLU A 606 2.91 -20.20 -31.57
CA GLU A 606 1.87 -20.03 -32.59
C GLU A 606 1.35 -18.59 -32.70
N VAL A 607 1.65 -17.76 -31.69
CA VAL A 607 1.33 -16.33 -31.63
C VAL A 607 2.63 -15.58 -31.40
N ASP A 608 2.92 -14.57 -32.22
CA ASP A 608 4.15 -13.78 -32.17
C ASP A 608 4.05 -12.67 -31.13
N VAL A 609 2.90 -12.00 -31.08
CA VAL A 609 2.68 -10.83 -30.22
C VAL A 609 1.38 -10.99 -29.43
N LEU A 610 1.47 -10.87 -28.10
CA LEU A 610 0.32 -10.90 -27.20
C LEU A 610 0.00 -9.49 -26.70
N VAL A 611 -1.17 -8.97 -27.10
CA VAL A 611 -1.70 -7.68 -26.61
C VAL A 611 -2.60 -7.97 -25.41
N ALA A 612 -2.23 -7.48 -24.24
CA ALA A 612 -2.88 -7.89 -22.99
C ALA A 612 -3.09 -6.75 -22.01
N THR A 613 -3.96 -6.96 -21.02
CA THR A 613 -3.99 -6.13 -19.80
C THR A 613 -3.08 -6.69 -18.72
N THR A 614 -3.18 -6.16 -17.49
CA THR A 614 -2.54 -6.68 -16.27
C THR A 614 -2.84 -8.14 -15.95
N VAL A 615 -3.72 -8.82 -16.70
CA VAL A 615 -3.94 -10.27 -16.55
C VAL A 615 -2.64 -11.08 -16.74
N ILE A 616 -1.69 -10.58 -17.51
CA ILE A 616 -0.37 -11.23 -17.64
C ILE A 616 0.56 -10.99 -16.44
N GLU A 617 0.21 -10.12 -15.49
CA GLU A 617 0.94 -10.00 -14.21
C GLU A 617 1.00 -11.33 -13.49
N VAL A 618 0.04 -12.22 -13.78
CA VAL A 618 -0.18 -13.49 -13.11
C VAL A 618 -0.38 -14.61 -14.15
N GLY A 619 0.67 -15.03 -14.87
CA GLY A 619 0.53 -16.14 -15.82
C GLY A 619 1.78 -16.56 -16.60
N VAL A 620 1.83 -17.86 -16.94
CA VAL A 620 2.72 -18.62 -17.84
C VAL A 620 4.08 -18.02 -18.18
N ASP A 621 5.13 -18.75 -17.81
CA ASP A 621 6.51 -18.50 -18.24
C ASP A 621 6.67 -18.82 -19.73
N VAL A 622 7.05 -17.82 -20.54
CA VAL A 622 7.35 -18.00 -21.97
C VAL A 622 8.83 -17.66 -22.18
N PRO A 623 9.73 -18.66 -22.17
CA PRO A 623 11.18 -18.42 -22.26
C PRO A 623 11.62 -17.68 -23.53
N ASN A 624 10.84 -17.79 -24.61
CA ASN A 624 11.11 -17.16 -25.89
C ASN A 624 10.57 -15.72 -25.99
N ALA A 625 9.90 -15.20 -24.95
CA ALA A 625 9.47 -13.82 -24.91
C ALA A 625 10.63 -12.90 -24.48
N THR A 626 11.10 -12.07 -25.41
CA THR A 626 12.26 -11.19 -25.21
C THR A 626 11.89 -9.72 -25.06
N VAL A 627 10.72 -9.29 -25.58
CA VAL A 627 10.30 -7.88 -25.52
C VAL A 627 8.97 -7.71 -24.81
N ILE A 628 8.88 -6.69 -23.96
CA ILE A 628 7.61 -6.19 -23.42
C ILE A 628 7.51 -4.69 -23.61
N ALA A 629 6.41 -4.23 -24.20
CA ALA A 629 6.04 -2.83 -24.28
C ALA A 629 4.85 -2.57 -23.35
N ILE A 630 4.98 -1.63 -22.42
CA ILE A 630 3.92 -1.23 -21.49
C ILE A 630 3.42 0.15 -21.93
N MET A 631 2.20 0.19 -22.43
CA MET A 631 1.51 1.40 -22.88
C MET A 631 0.96 2.16 -21.68
N ASP A 632 1.02 3.49 -21.70
CA ASP A 632 0.66 4.37 -20.59
C ASP A 632 1.24 3.91 -19.23
N ALA A 633 2.54 3.64 -19.20
CA ALA A 633 3.24 3.09 -18.03
C ALA A 633 3.08 4.00 -16.78
N ASP A 634 2.82 5.29 -16.95
CA ASP A 634 2.49 6.24 -15.89
C ASP A 634 1.18 5.94 -15.15
N ARG A 635 0.33 5.05 -15.68
CA ARG A 635 -0.90 4.59 -15.01
C ARG A 635 -0.70 3.35 -14.14
N PHE A 636 0.47 2.73 -14.17
CA PHE A 636 0.78 1.53 -13.41
C PHE A 636 1.59 1.86 -12.14
N GLY A 637 1.36 1.09 -11.08
CA GLY A 637 2.19 1.13 -9.88
C GLY A 637 3.59 0.55 -10.12
N VAL A 638 4.58 0.91 -9.29
CA VAL A 638 5.97 0.42 -9.42
C VAL A 638 6.02 -1.11 -9.31
N SER A 639 5.28 -1.67 -8.35
CA SER A 639 5.17 -3.12 -8.16
C SER A 639 4.60 -3.84 -9.39
N GLN A 640 3.61 -3.27 -10.08
CA GLN A 640 3.03 -3.83 -11.31
C GLN A 640 4.03 -3.78 -12.47
N LEU A 641 4.68 -2.64 -12.68
CA LEU A 641 5.72 -2.47 -13.70
C LEU A 641 6.85 -3.47 -13.52
N HIS A 642 7.27 -3.73 -12.28
CA HIS A 642 8.29 -4.73 -11.99
C HIS A 642 7.83 -6.17 -12.31
N GLN A 643 6.58 -6.53 -11.96
CA GLN A 643 6.02 -7.84 -12.26
C GLN A 643 5.88 -8.07 -13.77
N LEU A 644 5.38 -7.07 -14.50
CA LEU A 644 5.28 -7.08 -15.95
C LEU A 644 6.67 -7.20 -16.59
N ARG A 645 7.65 -6.38 -16.16
CA ARG A 645 9.05 -6.48 -16.62
C ARG A 645 9.58 -7.91 -16.45
N GLY A 646 9.29 -8.56 -15.33
CA GLY A 646 9.71 -9.93 -15.04
C GLY A 646 9.10 -11.03 -15.94
N ARG A 647 8.21 -10.69 -16.87
CA ARG A 647 7.62 -11.63 -17.85
C ARG A 647 8.50 -11.91 -19.06
N VAL A 648 9.53 -11.10 -19.30
CA VAL A 648 10.49 -11.30 -20.39
C VAL A 648 11.89 -11.63 -19.87
N GLY A 649 12.77 -12.06 -20.78
CA GLY A 649 14.17 -12.36 -20.45
C GLY A 649 14.29 -13.57 -19.52
N ARG A 650 13.46 -14.59 -19.74
CA ARG A 650 13.47 -15.86 -18.98
C ARG A 650 14.26 -16.98 -19.66
N GLY A 651 14.51 -16.85 -20.97
CA GLY A 651 15.43 -17.70 -21.72
C GLY A 651 16.86 -17.16 -21.75
N LYS A 652 17.67 -17.73 -22.67
CA LYS A 652 19.06 -17.30 -22.89
C LYS A 652 19.19 -15.93 -23.56
N ALA A 653 18.17 -15.52 -24.32
CA ALA A 653 18.15 -14.23 -25.01
C ALA A 653 17.93 -13.07 -24.01
N ALA A 654 18.57 -11.93 -24.27
CA ALA A 654 18.43 -10.73 -23.44
C ALA A 654 17.02 -10.15 -23.56
N GLY A 655 16.46 -9.70 -22.43
CA GLY A 655 15.14 -9.09 -22.39
C GLY A 655 15.19 -7.58 -22.60
N VAL A 656 14.16 -7.01 -23.20
CA VAL A 656 13.96 -5.55 -23.33
C VAL A 656 12.57 -5.17 -22.81
N CYS A 657 12.52 -4.16 -21.95
CA CYS A 657 11.29 -3.60 -21.40
C CYS A 657 11.16 -2.13 -21.80
N LEU A 658 10.08 -1.78 -22.49
CA LEU A 658 9.81 -0.44 -23.01
C LEU A 658 8.63 0.17 -22.25
N LEU A 659 8.86 1.25 -21.52
CA LEU A 659 7.84 1.96 -20.73
C LEU A 659 7.36 3.18 -21.51
N HIS A 660 6.24 3.07 -22.22
CA HIS A 660 5.68 4.18 -22.99
C HIS A 660 4.91 5.15 -22.09
N THR A 661 5.12 6.45 -22.28
CA THR A 661 4.34 7.51 -21.63
C THR A 661 4.16 8.70 -22.57
N GLU A 662 3.03 9.39 -22.42
CA GLU A 662 2.74 10.67 -23.11
C GLU A 662 2.64 11.84 -22.10
N VAL A 663 3.15 11.66 -20.88
CA VAL A 663 3.21 12.72 -19.88
C VAL A 663 4.38 13.67 -20.19
N ASP A 664 4.06 14.95 -20.36
CA ASP A 664 5.04 15.99 -20.64
C ASP A 664 5.64 16.58 -19.33
N GLY A 665 6.94 16.88 -19.37
CA GLY A 665 7.67 17.52 -18.28
C GLY A 665 8.15 16.62 -17.12
N ASP A 666 8.87 17.25 -16.19
CA ASP A 666 9.39 16.61 -14.97
C ASP A 666 8.30 16.54 -13.90
N THR A 667 7.50 15.48 -13.95
CA THR A 667 6.39 15.21 -13.04
C THR A 667 6.75 14.04 -12.11
N PRO A 668 6.06 13.88 -10.97
CA PRO A 668 6.25 12.69 -10.12
C PRO A 668 6.09 11.36 -10.88
N ALA A 669 5.23 11.32 -11.91
CA ALA A 669 5.03 10.14 -12.74
C ALA A 669 6.23 9.84 -13.65
N THR A 670 6.82 10.85 -14.30
CA THR A 670 7.99 10.67 -15.18
C THR A 670 9.24 10.34 -14.37
N GLN A 671 9.44 10.97 -13.21
CA GLN A 671 10.50 10.61 -12.25
C GLN A 671 10.37 9.16 -11.76
N ARG A 672 9.15 8.71 -11.48
CA ARG A 672 8.89 7.32 -11.08
C ARG A 672 9.28 6.34 -12.17
N LEU A 673 8.90 6.58 -13.43
CA LEU A 673 9.29 5.72 -14.55
C LEU A 673 10.80 5.69 -14.75
N ALA A 674 11.48 6.84 -14.63
CA ALA A 674 12.94 6.91 -14.70
C ALA A 674 13.61 6.08 -13.60
N ASN A 675 13.11 6.16 -12.36
CA ASN A 675 13.60 5.35 -11.25
C ASN A 675 13.38 3.84 -11.48
N VAL A 676 12.22 3.45 -12.03
CA VAL A 676 11.94 2.05 -12.38
C VAL A 676 12.88 1.53 -13.47
N ALA A 677 13.21 2.37 -14.45
CA ALA A 677 14.13 2.01 -15.52
C ALA A 677 15.60 1.95 -15.06
N ALA A 678 15.98 2.74 -14.06
CA ALA A 678 17.36 2.84 -13.58
C ALA A 678 17.84 1.63 -12.77
N THR A 679 16.92 0.85 -12.18
CA THR A 679 17.29 -0.30 -11.34
C THR A 679 16.58 -1.58 -11.76
N THR A 680 17.32 -2.68 -11.79
CA THR A 680 16.79 -4.02 -11.97
C THR A 680 16.46 -4.71 -10.65
N ASP A 681 16.90 -4.16 -9.51
CA ASP A 681 16.75 -4.73 -8.17
C ASP A 681 15.33 -4.53 -7.64
N GLY A 682 14.61 -5.64 -7.41
CA GLY A 682 13.25 -5.62 -6.87
C GLY A 682 13.14 -5.03 -5.46
N ALA A 683 14.19 -5.09 -4.64
CA ALA A 683 14.22 -4.52 -3.29
C ALA A 683 14.34 -2.99 -3.31
N GLU A 684 15.12 -2.43 -4.23
CA GLU A 684 15.16 -0.98 -4.45
C GLU A 684 13.82 -0.47 -4.98
N LEU A 685 13.21 -1.19 -5.93
CA LEU A 685 11.89 -0.83 -6.47
C LEU A 685 10.80 -0.86 -5.41
N ALA A 686 10.81 -1.82 -4.49
CA ALA A 686 9.81 -1.86 -3.44
C ALA A 686 9.99 -0.76 -2.39
N ARG A 687 11.24 -0.34 -2.11
CA ARG A 687 11.49 0.89 -1.31
C ARG A 687 10.95 2.13 -2.01
N LEU A 688 11.12 2.23 -3.33
CA LEU A 688 10.56 3.31 -4.14
C LEU A 688 9.02 3.30 -4.14
N ASP A 689 8.40 2.13 -4.30
CA ASP A 689 6.93 1.95 -4.25
C ASP A 689 6.37 2.39 -2.88
N LEU A 690 7.04 1.97 -1.79
CA LEU A 690 6.63 2.33 -0.43
C LEU A 690 6.88 3.78 -0.06
N GLY A 691 7.91 4.42 -0.62
CA GLY A 691 8.14 5.85 -0.42
C GLY A 691 7.06 6.72 -1.08
N GLN A 692 6.36 6.17 -2.08
CA GLN A 692 5.30 6.86 -2.82
C GLN A 692 3.90 6.56 -2.29
N ARG A 693 3.66 5.34 -1.81
CA ARG A 693 2.42 5.00 -1.10
C ARG A 693 2.40 5.71 0.26
N ARG A 694 1.25 6.27 0.64
CA ARG A 694 1.08 6.71 2.04
C ARG A 694 1.05 5.45 2.90
N GLU A 695 1.90 5.39 3.91
CA GLU A 695 2.18 4.18 4.71
C GLU A 695 0.92 3.57 5.37
N GLY A 696 -0.16 4.35 5.51
CA GLY A 696 -1.47 3.87 5.97
C GLY A 696 -2.18 2.88 5.03
N ASP A 697 -1.95 2.96 3.71
CA ASP A 697 -2.56 2.03 2.74
C ASP A 697 -1.93 0.63 2.80
N VAL A 698 -0.66 0.55 3.22
CA VAL A 698 0.14 -0.69 3.29
C VAL A 698 -0.24 -1.55 4.50
N LEU A 699 -0.77 -0.93 5.55
CA LEU A 699 -1.22 -1.59 6.78
C LEU A 699 -2.70 -1.96 6.76
N GLY A 700 -3.38 -1.84 5.61
CA GLY A 700 -4.79 -2.23 5.43
C GLY A 700 -5.81 -1.22 5.94
N ALA A 701 -5.46 0.07 6.05
CA ALA A 701 -6.34 1.10 6.61
C ALA A 701 -7.40 1.68 5.63
N SER A 702 -7.80 0.93 4.60
CA SER A 702 -8.89 1.30 3.69
C SER A 702 -10.23 0.63 4.04
N GLN A 703 -10.45 0.26 5.30
CA GLN A 703 -11.77 -0.15 5.81
C GLN A 703 -12.24 0.83 6.90
N SER A 704 -13.03 1.82 6.46
CA SER A 704 -13.94 2.67 7.26
C SER A 704 -13.44 3.27 8.60
N GLY A 705 -12.98 4.53 8.56
CA GLY A 705 -13.44 5.57 9.49
C GLY A 705 -13.13 5.48 10.99
N ARG A 706 -12.16 4.67 11.44
CA ARG A 706 -11.65 4.70 12.84
C ARG A 706 -10.12 4.75 12.89
N SER A 707 -9.61 5.34 13.97
CA SER A 707 -8.23 5.76 14.26
C SER A 707 -7.12 4.91 13.60
N ARG A 708 -6.22 5.60 12.88
CA ARG A 708 -4.96 5.04 12.37
C ARG A 708 -4.07 4.61 13.54
N THR A 709 -3.68 3.34 13.61
CA THR A 709 -2.76 2.79 14.64
C THR A 709 -1.34 3.32 14.51
N VAL A 710 -0.92 3.70 13.29
CA VAL A 710 0.37 4.32 13.00
C VAL A 710 0.13 5.73 12.47
N ARG A 711 0.43 6.74 13.30
CA ARG A 711 0.20 8.16 12.96
C ARG A 711 1.51 8.89 12.69
N LEU A 712 2.60 8.47 13.32
CA LEU A 712 3.87 9.18 13.30
C LEU A 712 5.05 8.32 12.80
N LEU A 713 5.00 7.00 13.01
CA LEU A 713 6.06 6.09 12.57
C LEU A 713 6.08 5.99 11.05
N GLU A 714 7.22 6.30 10.46
CA GLU A 714 7.48 6.22 9.02
C GLU A 714 8.31 4.96 8.75
N LEU A 715 7.70 3.93 8.15
CA LEU A 715 8.27 2.59 8.03
C LEU A 715 9.63 2.57 7.29
N LEU A 716 9.85 3.50 6.36
CA LEU A 716 11.11 3.60 5.65
C LEU A 716 12.15 4.44 6.38
N LYS A 717 11.76 5.54 7.02
CA LYS A 717 12.71 6.45 7.68
C LYS A 717 13.12 5.97 9.07
N ASP A 718 12.22 5.27 9.76
CA ASP A 718 12.40 4.82 11.13
C ASP A 718 12.84 3.35 11.22
N GLU A 719 13.43 2.78 10.16
CA GLU A 719 13.85 1.37 10.07
C GLU A 719 14.63 0.91 11.32
N ARG A 720 15.64 1.68 11.70
CA ARG A 720 16.48 1.36 12.86
C ARG A 720 15.68 1.37 14.16
N LEU A 721 14.77 2.31 14.33
CA LEU A 721 13.92 2.41 15.52
C LEU A 721 12.99 1.19 15.61
N ILE A 722 12.42 0.75 14.49
CA ILE A 722 11.56 -0.43 14.43
C ILE A 722 12.33 -1.71 14.75
N LEU A 723 13.56 -1.84 14.24
CA LEU A 723 14.46 -2.96 14.54
C LEU A 723 14.81 -3.02 16.03
N ASP A 724 15.23 -1.89 16.59
CA ASP A 724 15.54 -1.78 18.02
C ASP A 724 14.29 -2.13 18.87
N ALA A 725 13.12 -1.60 18.51
CA ALA A 725 11.86 -1.91 19.19
C ALA A 725 11.46 -3.39 19.08
N ARG A 726 11.72 -4.07 17.95
CA ARG A 726 11.48 -5.51 17.80
C ARG A 726 12.32 -6.32 18.78
N GLU A 727 13.60 -5.98 18.92
CA GLU A 727 14.50 -6.69 19.83
C GLU A 727 14.07 -6.49 21.28
N GLU A 728 13.75 -5.25 21.68
CA GLU A 728 13.26 -4.92 23.01
C GLU A 728 11.93 -5.62 23.32
N ALA A 729 10.97 -5.59 22.38
CA ALA A 729 9.69 -6.29 22.52
C ALA A 729 9.86 -7.80 22.64
N GLY A 730 10.78 -8.40 21.87
CA GLY A 730 11.11 -9.82 21.96
C GLY A 730 11.67 -10.20 23.33
N ARG A 731 12.62 -9.41 23.86
CA ARG A 731 13.18 -9.63 25.21
C ARG A 731 12.12 -9.47 26.30
N LEU A 732 11.24 -8.48 26.17
CA LEU A 732 10.15 -8.24 27.11
C LEU A 732 9.17 -9.42 27.14
N VAL A 733 8.62 -9.80 25.99
CA VAL A 733 7.60 -10.86 25.89
C VAL A 733 8.16 -12.23 26.29
N ALA A 734 9.44 -12.50 26.03
CA ALA A 734 10.06 -13.75 26.45
C ALA A 734 10.10 -13.93 27.98
N THR A 735 10.03 -12.84 28.76
CA THR A 735 10.08 -12.86 30.23
C THR A 735 8.74 -12.55 30.89
N ASP A 736 7.93 -11.67 30.28
CA ASP A 736 6.63 -11.22 30.77
C ASP A 736 5.62 -11.16 29.60
N PRO A 737 5.13 -12.32 29.11
CA PRO A 737 4.27 -12.39 27.93
C PRO A 737 2.91 -11.72 28.14
N ASP A 738 2.41 -11.69 29.38
CA ASP A 738 1.15 -11.05 29.75
C ASP A 738 1.30 -9.58 30.12
N LEU A 739 2.53 -9.05 30.09
CA LEU A 739 2.86 -7.66 30.47
C LEU A 739 2.40 -7.31 31.89
N ALA A 740 2.39 -8.28 32.80
CA ALA A 740 1.90 -8.12 34.17
C ALA A 740 2.74 -7.10 34.96
N SER A 741 4.04 -6.99 34.64
CA SER A 741 4.94 -6.01 35.24
C SER A 741 4.84 -4.63 34.57
N HIS A 742 4.11 -4.52 33.45
CA HIS A 742 4.04 -3.33 32.59
C HIS A 742 2.58 -2.95 32.26
N PRO A 743 1.74 -2.60 33.26
CA PRO A 743 0.31 -2.40 33.07
C PRO A 743 -0.05 -1.25 32.12
N ALA A 744 0.77 -0.18 32.07
CA ALA A 744 0.57 0.93 31.14
C ALA A 744 0.79 0.50 29.68
N LEU A 745 1.80 -0.33 29.42
CA LEU A 745 2.04 -0.92 28.11
C LEU A 745 0.93 -1.90 27.73
N ALA A 746 0.52 -2.76 28.66
CA ALA A 746 -0.57 -3.71 28.47
C ALA A 746 -1.88 -3.00 28.06
N ARG A 747 -2.22 -1.90 28.73
CA ARG A 747 -3.38 -1.08 28.38
C ARG A 747 -3.27 -0.49 26.98
N ARG A 748 -2.09 0.06 26.62
CA ARG A 748 -1.87 0.63 25.28
C ARG A 748 -1.95 -0.43 24.18
N VAL A 749 -1.42 -1.63 24.43
CA VAL A 749 -1.55 -2.79 23.55
C VAL A 749 -3.02 -3.19 23.37
N ALA A 750 -3.81 -3.25 24.44
CA ALA A 750 -5.23 -3.58 24.37
C ALA A 750 -6.03 -2.57 23.52
N LEU A 751 -5.83 -1.27 23.74
CA LEU A 751 -6.47 -0.22 22.95
C LEU A 751 -6.11 -0.32 21.46
N ALA A 752 -4.85 -0.62 21.14
CA ALA A 752 -4.39 -0.79 19.76
C ALA A 752 -4.92 -2.08 19.08
N LEU A 753 -5.47 -3.02 19.84
CA LEU A 753 -6.17 -4.20 19.32
C LEU A 753 -7.66 -3.91 19.10
N ASP A 754 -8.30 -3.18 20.02
CA ASP A 754 -9.73 -2.79 19.92
C ASP A 754 -10.02 -1.81 18.76
N ASP A 755 -9.05 -0.96 18.39
CA ASP A 755 -9.14 -0.03 17.25
C ASP A 755 -9.01 -0.72 15.88
N ARG A 756 -8.70 -2.02 15.84
CA ARG A 756 -8.79 -2.83 14.62
C ARG A 756 -10.22 -3.37 14.52
N PRO A 757 -10.87 -3.40 13.35
CA PRO A 757 -12.13 -4.12 13.22
C PRO A 757 -11.99 -5.52 13.84
N VAL A 758 -12.96 -5.84 14.71
CA VAL A 758 -13.06 -6.99 15.62
C VAL A 758 -13.07 -8.35 14.88
N GLU A 759 -12.85 -8.38 13.57
CA GLU A 759 -12.65 -9.60 12.80
C GLU A 759 -11.38 -10.38 13.21
N TYR A 760 -10.47 -9.77 13.99
CA TYR A 760 -9.30 -10.43 14.58
C TYR A 760 -9.55 -11.15 15.93
N LEU A 761 -10.70 -10.94 16.59
CA LEU A 761 -10.89 -11.34 18.00
C LEU A 761 -12.05 -12.30 18.27
N GLU A 762 -12.92 -12.60 17.31
CA GLU A 762 -14.01 -13.57 17.53
C GLU A 762 -14.18 -14.55 16.37
N LYS A 763 -13.46 -15.67 16.45
CA LYS A 763 -13.98 -17.04 16.31
C LYS A 763 -12.83 -18.02 16.53
N GLY A 764 -12.82 -18.61 17.73
CA GLY A 764 -11.97 -19.74 18.08
C GLY A 764 -12.45 -21.06 17.49
#